data_AF-A0A2V7U958-F1
#
_entry.id   AF-A0A2V7U958-F1
#
_cell.length_a   1.000
_cell.length_b   1.000
_cell.length_c   1.000
_cell.angle_alpha   90.00
_cell.angle_beta   90.00
_cell.angle_gamma   90.00
#
_symmetry.space_group_name_H-M   'P 1'
#
loop_
_entity.id
_entity.type
_entity.pdbx_description
1 polymer ?
#
loop_
_entity_poly.entity_id
_entity_poly.type
_entity_poly.pdbx_seq_one_letter_code
_entity_poly.pdbx_strand_id
1 'polypeptide(L)'
;MSNDDAIPLLIARHILRGELATILWNQPYNGTLDAYLLAPGLLLGSAHTVFRAYEAACGVLLVAVVGWLARGVAGEAAGWSAAFLAAVGTPYMALMAATGPTPNFLVPLLVAVPLVFGLGRLDGRRMPAGVVAALGLVSGLAVWDSVLALPALAGIGAGLLLAGLRPRPHGVGVWATGFALGASPLLLARLVGASGASPVTALRPRWLWADGAGALARAAQGLFGLQVPLVVDGPERAALPLAAVVTLGLGLVVMLAVASRSRRSWPLVGWAAAISATFAISRRTGPDEIRYLFGLVIPVLTLAGAGFLSLWTRRRAAGVLAAAVVGPWCLGHAVLVRTWRDPEHAVKVWQVPPLEPVLSTLERAGVRSVYASLQFAGRLALESEERVVASQAWNERIPGDPLRFRDEVDLDPRAAWVLSRRLSRGMPRADGFRDLLQQVGGTWKEDAPGDFVVFRRFVPPYDERRPVPEEAVWVGTLDGVPVSAGVLDRNASTEWRSPLGIGRGTGIAVRVTQPRRLSALVLGIDLSPSPLAVPWVCTIDGEVVARGPARYGLQWVGGVPRAGKQAVLAVPLGDRRAAEVRLIFQDAGPPLGVWEVFLYGPDEAERPAAGSAAAEQGLDRARAREWAVAAGLYAAAVRAEPHRASYHASLVRARWRAARRQWLDVESLDDGGESLVSR
;
A
#
# COMPACT_ATOMS: atom_id res chain seq x y z
N MET A 1 14.85 -8.06 -2.58
CA MET A 1 14.07 -7.03 -1.85
C MET A 1 12.61 -7.27 -2.18
N SER A 2 11.75 -7.24 -1.18
CA SER A 2 10.30 -7.32 -1.35
C SER A 2 9.73 -5.93 -1.68
N ASN A 3 8.43 -5.82 -1.96
CA ASN A 3 7.79 -4.52 -2.11
C ASN A 3 7.68 -3.76 -0.77
N ASP A 4 7.57 -4.46 0.37
CA ASP A 4 7.53 -3.84 1.69
C ASP A 4 8.88 -3.16 2.03
N ASP A 5 9.99 -3.61 1.42
CA ASP A 5 11.32 -2.97 1.50
C ASP A 5 11.43 -1.82 0.47
N ALA A 6 10.89 -2.04 -0.73
CA ALA A 6 11.10 -1.13 -1.85
C ALA A 6 10.41 0.22 -1.67
N ILE A 7 9.22 0.24 -1.07
CA ILE A 7 8.43 1.47 -0.87
C ILE A 7 9.15 2.45 0.07
N PRO A 8 9.60 2.07 1.29
CA PRO A 8 10.38 2.96 2.14
C PRO A 8 11.65 3.51 1.48
N LEU A 9 12.36 2.69 0.70
CA LEU A 9 13.57 3.12 -0.01
C LEU A 9 13.28 4.10 -1.16
N LEU A 10 12.16 3.90 -1.87
CA LEU A 10 11.70 4.89 -2.85
C LEU A 10 11.33 6.20 -2.17
N ILE A 11 10.51 6.16 -1.12
CA ILE A 11 10.15 7.36 -0.35
C ILE A 11 11.42 8.08 0.14
N ALA A 12 12.41 7.34 0.63
CA ALA A 12 13.69 7.88 1.06
C ALA A 12 14.45 8.61 -0.07
N ARG A 13 14.47 8.08 -1.30
CA ARG A 13 15.02 8.77 -2.48
C ARG A 13 14.29 10.07 -2.77
N HIS A 14 12.97 10.07 -2.64
CA HIS A 14 12.14 11.24 -2.87
C HIS A 14 12.30 12.31 -1.78
N ILE A 15 12.47 11.91 -0.52
CA ILE A 15 12.84 12.81 0.58
C ILE A 15 14.15 13.54 0.25
N LEU A 16 15.16 12.86 -0.30
CA LEU A 16 16.41 13.49 -0.74
C LEU A 16 16.21 14.50 -1.88
N ARG A 17 15.12 14.39 -2.65
CA ARG A 17 14.73 15.36 -3.69
C ARG A 17 13.86 16.51 -3.16
N GLY A 18 13.68 16.60 -1.84
CA GLY A 18 12.92 17.67 -1.18
C GLY A 18 11.45 17.35 -0.94
N GLU A 19 11.03 16.10 -1.11
CA GLU A 19 9.63 15.73 -0.89
C GLU A 19 9.31 15.44 0.58
N LEU A 20 8.18 15.98 1.04
CA LEU A 20 7.67 15.75 2.38
C LEU A 20 6.65 14.63 2.38
N ALA A 21 7.11 13.40 2.60
CA ALA A 21 6.22 12.26 2.79
C ALA A 21 5.81 12.16 4.26
N THR A 22 4.51 12.11 4.56
CA THR A 22 3.98 11.94 5.93
C THR A 22 3.45 10.54 6.19
N ILE A 23 3.03 9.82 5.16
CA ILE A 23 2.40 8.50 5.27
C ILE A 23 2.96 7.59 4.18
N LEU A 24 3.13 6.30 4.48
CA LEU A 24 3.63 5.32 3.52
C LEU A 24 2.72 5.27 2.29
N TRP A 25 3.33 5.30 1.10
CA TRP A 25 2.61 5.17 -0.15
C TRP A 25 1.81 3.87 -0.20
N ASN A 26 0.57 3.97 -0.70
CA ASN A 26 -0.36 2.86 -0.84
C ASN A 26 -0.75 2.20 0.51
N GLN A 27 -0.36 2.79 1.65
CA GLN A 27 -0.63 2.29 3.01
C GLN A 27 -0.96 3.46 3.96
N PRO A 28 -2.16 4.06 3.90
CA PRO A 28 -2.48 5.33 4.55
C PRO A 28 -2.62 5.30 6.08
N TYR A 29 -2.04 4.29 6.73
CA TYR A 29 -2.13 4.04 8.18
C TYR A 29 -0.76 3.95 8.88
N ASN A 30 0.34 3.93 8.13
CA ASN A 30 1.71 3.92 8.68
C ASN A 30 2.45 5.19 8.27
N GLY A 31 3.24 5.73 9.18
CA GLY A 31 4.09 6.89 8.93
C GLY A 31 5.33 6.53 8.12
N THR A 32 6.06 7.55 7.67
CA THR A 32 7.26 7.44 6.84
C THR A 32 8.55 7.59 7.64
N LEU A 33 8.51 7.40 8.96
CA LEU A 33 9.68 7.65 9.82
C LEU A 33 10.86 6.78 9.41
N ASP A 34 10.64 5.50 9.11
CA ASP A 34 11.66 4.61 8.52
C ASP A 34 12.33 5.23 7.28
N ALA A 35 11.55 5.83 6.38
CA ALA A 35 12.08 6.41 5.15
C ALA A 35 12.96 7.64 5.40
N TYR A 36 12.63 8.47 6.40
CA TYR A 36 13.50 9.58 6.82
C TYR A 36 14.82 9.08 7.43
N LEU A 37 14.81 7.95 8.13
CA LEU A 37 16.04 7.35 8.66
C LEU A 37 16.89 6.69 7.57
N LEU A 38 16.26 6.13 6.55
CA LEU A 38 16.93 5.51 5.41
C LEU A 38 17.52 6.53 4.42
N ALA A 39 16.90 7.71 4.28
CA ALA A 39 17.28 8.71 3.29
C ALA A 39 18.77 9.12 3.35
N PRO A 40 19.37 9.47 4.51
CA PRO A 40 20.79 9.77 4.58
C PRO A 40 21.68 8.60 4.15
N GLY A 41 21.27 7.37 4.45
CA GLY A 41 22.02 6.16 4.11
C GLY A 41 22.15 5.98 2.59
N LEU A 42 21.12 6.36 1.82
CA LEU A 42 21.13 6.28 0.35
C LEU A 42 22.16 7.21 -0.31
N LEU A 43 22.68 8.21 0.41
CA LEU A 43 23.81 9.02 -0.05
C LEU A 43 25.16 8.28 0.06
N LEU A 44 25.22 7.22 0.87
CA LEU A 44 26.46 6.52 1.25
C LEU A 44 26.59 5.12 0.63
N GLY A 45 25.51 4.55 0.07
CA GLY A 45 25.54 3.20 -0.48
C GLY A 45 24.30 2.81 -1.26
N SER A 46 24.32 1.59 -1.80
CA SER A 46 23.19 1.05 -2.56
C SER A 46 21.97 0.81 -1.66
N ALA A 47 20.77 0.92 -2.25
CA ALA A 47 19.50 0.76 -1.51
C ALA A 47 19.44 -0.55 -0.70
N HIS A 48 19.95 -1.64 -1.28
CA HIS A 48 20.03 -2.93 -0.59
C HIS A 48 20.94 -2.89 0.64
N THR A 49 22.15 -2.36 0.49
CA THR A 49 23.14 -2.30 1.58
C THR A 49 22.65 -1.42 2.72
N VAL A 50 22.07 -0.27 2.38
CA VAL A 50 21.51 0.69 3.35
C VAL A 50 20.39 0.05 4.15
N PHE A 51 19.47 -0.64 3.48
CA PHE A 51 18.38 -1.33 4.15
C PHE A 51 18.88 -2.44 5.09
N ARG A 52 19.83 -3.27 4.64
CA ARG A 52 20.40 -4.33 5.51
C ARG A 52 21.18 -3.77 6.70
N ALA A 53 21.91 -2.67 6.50
CA ALA A 53 22.60 -1.98 7.58
C ALA A 53 21.61 -1.39 8.60
N TYR A 54 20.52 -0.81 8.11
CA TYR A 54 19.41 -0.32 8.93
C TYR A 54 18.81 -1.44 9.80
N GLU A 55 18.48 -2.58 9.20
CA GLU A 55 17.94 -3.74 9.94
C GLU A 55 18.92 -4.29 10.97
N ALA A 56 20.20 -4.42 10.61
CA ALA A 56 21.24 -4.85 11.52
C ALA A 56 21.38 -3.89 12.70
N ALA A 57 21.34 -2.58 12.45
CA ALA A 57 21.37 -1.55 13.50
C ALA A 57 20.15 -1.66 14.42
N CYS A 58 18.94 -1.83 13.88
CA CYS A 58 17.74 -2.08 14.68
C CYS A 58 17.85 -3.35 15.52
N GLY A 59 18.42 -4.42 14.98
CA GLY A 59 18.67 -5.67 15.72
C GLY A 59 19.62 -5.47 16.91
N VAL A 60 20.74 -4.77 16.71
CA VAL A 60 21.69 -4.43 17.78
C VAL A 60 21.03 -3.54 18.84
N LEU A 61 20.26 -2.53 18.41
CA LEU A 61 19.52 -1.65 19.33
C LEU A 61 18.47 -2.43 20.13
N LEU A 62 17.80 -3.42 19.54
CA LEU A 62 16.85 -4.28 20.24
C LEU A 62 17.54 -5.04 21.37
N VAL A 63 18.69 -5.66 21.09
CA VAL A 63 19.49 -6.37 22.10
C VAL A 63 19.90 -5.43 23.24
N ALA A 64 20.39 -4.24 22.90
CA ALA A 64 20.82 -3.24 23.88
C ALA A 64 19.64 -2.75 24.75
N VAL A 65 18.50 -2.45 24.15
CA VAL A 65 17.29 -1.98 24.84
C VAL A 65 16.72 -3.05 25.77
N VAL A 66 16.64 -4.31 25.33
CA VAL A 66 16.19 -5.43 26.17
C VAL A 66 17.11 -5.58 27.39
N GLY A 67 18.42 -5.52 27.19
CA GLY A 67 19.39 -5.55 28.29
C GLY A 67 19.23 -4.36 29.25
N TRP A 68 19.05 -3.14 28.72
CA TRP A 68 18.89 -1.94 29.54
C TRP A 68 17.61 -1.98 30.37
N LEU A 69 16.49 -2.39 29.79
CA LEU A 69 15.23 -2.54 30.51
C LEU A 69 15.35 -3.60 31.62
N ALA A 70 15.97 -4.75 31.33
CA ALA A 70 16.13 -5.81 32.32
C ALA A 70 17.05 -5.37 33.47
N ARG A 71 18.09 -4.57 33.16
CA ARG A 71 18.92 -3.90 34.17
C ARG A 71 18.10 -3.00 35.09
N GLY A 72 17.16 -2.22 34.53
CA GLY A 72 16.26 -1.37 35.32
C GLY A 72 15.29 -2.16 36.22
N VAL A 73 14.87 -3.34 35.78
CA VAL A 73 13.92 -4.19 36.53
C VAL A 73 14.60 -5.00 37.64
N ALA A 74 15.74 -5.63 37.35
CA ALA A 74 16.34 -6.65 38.20
C ALA A 74 17.88 -6.57 38.34
N GLY A 75 18.50 -5.47 37.90
CA GLY A 75 19.93 -5.21 38.08
C GLY A 75 20.83 -5.69 36.92
N GLU A 76 22.11 -5.37 37.00
CA GLU A 76 23.07 -5.49 35.88
C GLU A 76 23.18 -6.90 35.27
N ALA A 77 23.25 -7.94 36.10
CA ALA A 77 23.31 -9.32 35.61
C ALA A 77 22.04 -9.75 34.84
N ALA A 78 20.88 -9.16 35.16
CA ALA A 78 19.64 -9.45 34.44
C ALA A 78 19.68 -8.77 33.07
N GLY A 79 20.31 -7.61 33.00
CA GLY A 79 20.59 -6.92 31.73
C GLY A 79 21.41 -7.78 30.78
N TRP A 80 22.55 -8.31 31.24
CA TRP A 80 23.36 -9.20 30.41
C TRP A 80 22.63 -10.48 30.02
N SER A 81 21.86 -11.06 30.94
CA SER A 81 21.06 -12.27 30.66
C SER A 81 20.00 -12.01 29.58
N ALA A 82 19.27 -10.90 29.67
CA ALA A 82 18.24 -10.54 28.70
C ALA A 82 18.85 -10.17 27.34
N ALA A 83 19.97 -9.43 27.33
CA ALA A 83 20.71 -9.12 26.11
C ALA A 83 21.21 -10.39 25.41
N PHE A 84 21.73 -11.36 26.16
CA PHE A 84 22.13 -12.65 25.61
C PHE A 84 20.96 -13.40 24.96
N LEU A 85 19.82 -13.50 25.65
CA LEU A 85 18.62 -14.14 25.08
C LEU A 85 18.14 -13.43 23.80
N ALA A 86 18.18 -12.09 23.79
CA ALA A 86 17.84 -11.31 22.59
C ALA A 86 18.84 -11.48 21.45
N ALA A 87 20.13 -11.62 21.76
CA ALA A 87 21.18 -11.85 20.77
C ALA A 87 21.07 -13.25 20.13
N VAL A 88 20.67 -14.27 20.90
CA VAL A 88 20.31 -15.59 20.34
C VAL A 88 19.07 -15.46 19.44
N GLY A 89 18.06 -14.74 19.92
CA GLY A 89 16.82 -14.48 19.19
C GLY A 89 15.97 -15.73 18.96
N THR A 90 14.69 -15.53 18.67
CA THR A 90 13.80 -16.63 18.25
C THR A 90 14.02 -16.96 16.78
N PRO A 91 13.63 -18.15 16.29
CA PRO A 91 13.66 -18.47 14.87
C PRO A 91 12.91 -17.44 14.01
N TYR A 92 11.82 -16.88 14.52
CA TYR A 92 11.08 -15.81 13.84
C TYR A 92 11.89 -14.51 13.72
N MET A 93 12.69 -14.12 14.73
CA MET A 93 13.57 -12.96 14.63
C MET A 93 14.65 -13.16 13.55
N ALA A 94 15.22 -14.37 13.45
CA ALA A 94 16.18 -14.68 12.39
C ALA A 94 15.52 -14.64 11.00
N LEU A 95 14.30 -15.17 10.87
CA LEU A 95 13.51 -15.07 9.64
C LEU A 95 13.27 -13.61 9.26
N MET A 96 12.80 -12.78 10.21
CA MET A 96 12.57 -11.34 10.00
C MET A 96 13.84 -10.61 9.55
N ALA A 97 14.99 -10.89 10.18
CA ALA A 97 16.27 -10.30 9.79
C ALA A 97 16.75 -10.73 8.38
N ALA A 98 16.42 -11.95 7.96
CA ALA A 98 16.76 -12.43 6.62
C ALA A 98 15.83 -11.90 5.53
N THR A 99 14.54 -11.76 5.85
CA THR A 99 13.46 -11.52 4.87
C THR A 99 12.96 -10.07 4.81
N GLY A 100 13.18 -9.30 5.87
CA GLY A 100 13.12 -7.84 5.92
C GLY A 100 11.79 -7.08 5.74
N PRO A 101 10.64 -7.55 6.26
CA PRO A 101 9.42 -6.75 6.19
C PRO A 101 9.45 -5.59 7.22
N THR A 102 9.85 -4.39 6.78
CA THR A 102 9.55 -3.11 7.45
C THR A 102 8.03 -2.82 7.44
N PRO A 103 7.44 -2.16 8.46
CA PRO A 103 8.01 -1.19 9.41
C PRO A 103 8.11 -1.67 10.88
N ASN A 104 8.13 -2.98 11.16
CA ASN A 104 7.88 -3.47 12.53
C ASN A 104 9.07 -3.40 13.51
N PHE A 105 10.28 -3.04 13.07
CA PHE A 105 11.47 -3.04 13.92
C PHE A 105 11.63 -1.74 14.74
N LEU A 106 11.25 -0.60 14.18
CA LEU A 106 11.50 0.70 14.80
C LEU A 106 10.51 0.99 15.94
N VAL A 107 9.22 0.70 15.72
CA VAL A 107 8.14 1.00 16.68
C VAL A 107 8.44 0.47 18.10
N PRO A 108 8.81 -0.81 18.30
CA PRO A 108 9.08 -1.32 19.64
C PRO A 108 10.29 -0.63 20.30
N LEU A 109 11.30 -0.23 19.52
CA LEU A 109 12.47 0.50 20.03
C LEU A 109 12.07 1.88 20.53
N LEU A 110 11.27 2.62 19.75
CA LEU A 110 10.78 3.95 20.15
C LEU A 110 9.87 3.87 21.38
N VAL A 111 9.00 2.86 21.45
CA VAL A 111 8.13 2.60 22.61
C VAL A 111 8.92 2.24 23.87
N ALA A 112 10.08 1.58 23.73
CA ALA A 112 10.91 1.22 24.87
C ALA A 112 11.60 2.42 25.54
N VAL A 113 11.90 3.50 24.79
CA VAL A 113 12.55 4.70 25.32
C VAL A 113 11.80 5.31 26.52
N PRO A 114 10.51 5.70 26.43
CA PRO A 114 9.79 6.25 27.57
C PRO A 114 9.70 5.27 28.75
N LEU A 115 9.71 3.97 28.50
CA LEU A 115 9.72 2.97 29.56
C LEU A 115 11.05 2.96 30.33
N VAL A 116 12.19 2.96 29.65
CA VAL A 116 13.52 2.99 30.29
C VAL A 116 13.61 4.16 31.28
N PHE A 117 13.20 5.35 30.87
CA PHE A 117 13.20 6.52 31.73
C PHE A 117 12.11 6.49 32.80
N GLY A 118 10.94 5.92 32.49
CA GLY A 118 9.86 5.70 33.44
C GLY A 118 10.27 4.79 34.61
N LEU A 119 11.05 3.74 34.34
CA LEU A 119 11.63 2.89 35.38
C LEU A 119 12.58 3.67 36.29
N GLY A 120 13.45 4.51 35.73
CA GLY A 120 14.34 5.37 36.53
C GLY A 120 13.59 6.35 37.43
N ARG A 121 12.38 6.79 37.06
CA ARG A 121 11.51 7.62 37.90
C ARG A 121 10.94 6.90 39.10
N LEU A 122 10.73 5.58 39.02
CA LEU A 122 10.31 4.79 40.18
C LEU A 122 11.36 4.84 41.30
N ASP A 123 12.62 5.11 40.95
CA ASP A 123 13.73 5.29 41.90
C ASP A 123 13.84 6.72 42.45
N GLY A 124 12.80 7.54 42.26
CA GLY A 124 12.77 8.93 42.74
C GLY A 124 13.59 9.90 41.90
N ARG A 125 14.19 9.45 40.78
CA ARG A 125 14.95 10.35 39.89
C ARG A 125 14.03 11.43 39.32
N ARG A 126 14.41 12.69 39.52
CA ARG A 126 13.73 13.82 38.89
C ARG A 126 14.17 13.91 37.43
N MET A 127 13.22 14.13 36.53
CA MET A 127 13.53 14.42 35.13
C MET A 127 13.21 15.89 34.83
N PRO A 128 14.13 16.62 34.20
CA PRO A 128 13.86 17.96 33.69
C PRO A 128 12.68 17.96 32.73
N ALA A 129 11.98 19.09 32.63
CA ALA A 129 10.83 19.25 31.72
C ALA A 129 11.21 18.95 30.26
N GLY A 130 12.40 19.39 29.81
CA GLY A 130 12.89 19.11 28.46
C GLY A 130 13.00 17.61 28.14
N VAL A 131 13.42 16.79 29.10
CA VAL A 131 13.47 15.33 28.90
C VAL A 131 12.06 14.74 28.86
N VAL A 132 11.14 15.23 29.69
CA VAL A 132 9.73 14.81 29.64
C VAL A 132 9.08 15.15 28.30
N ALA A 133 9.36 16.34 27.76
CA ALA A 133 8.92 16.75 26.43
C ALA A 133 9.53 15.86 25.34
N ALA A 134 10.82 15.55 25.41
CA ALA A 134 11.50 14.66 24.48
C ALA A 134 10.92 13.23 24.52
N LEU A 135 10.58 12.70 25.69
CA LEU A 135 9.86 11.42 25.80
C LEU A 135 8.48 11.47 25.16
N GLY A 136 7.78 12.59 25.33
CA GLY A 136 6.55 12.88 24.60
C GLY A 136 6.77 12.79 23.09
N LEU A 137 7.77 13.52 22.59
CA LEU A 137 8.14 13.54 21.17
C LEU A 137 8.40 12.12 20.64
N VAL A 138 9.22 11.33 21.32
CA VAL A 138 9.52 9.94 20.92
C VAL A 138 8.27 9.06 20.93
N SER A 139 7.41 9.20 21.94
CA SER A 139 6.10 8.52 21.95
C SER A 139 5.21 8.93 20.77
N GLY A 140 5.21 10.22 20.42
CA GLY A 140 4.47 10.74 19.26
C GLY A 140 5.04 10.23 17.94
N LEU A 141 6.37 10.17 17.80
CA LEU A 141 7.05 9.61 16.63
C LEU A 141 6.74 8.11 16.46
N ALA A 142 6.69 7.35 17.55
CA ALA A 142 6.29 5.94 17.51
C ALA A 142 4.84 5.77 16.99
N VAL A 143 3.94 6.66 17.40
CA VAL A 143 2.53 6.67 16.93
C VAL A 143 2.41 7.15 15.50
N TRP A 144 3.23 8.11 15.08
CA TRP A 144 3.30 8.51 13.69
C TRP A 144 3.74 7.35 12.81
N ASP A 145 4.83 6.68 13.17
CA ASP A 145 5.35 5.52 12.43
C ASP A 145 4.33 4.37 12.37
N SER A 146 3.73 4.02 13.51
CA SER A 146 2.58 3.11 13.53
C SER A 146 1.62 3.38 14.69
N VAL A 147 0.34 3.46 14.37
CA VAL A 147 -0.74 3.60 15.37
C VAL A 147 -0.77 2.42 16.35
N LEU A 148 -0.17 1.27 16.02
CA LEU A 148 0.01 0.13 16.93
C LEU A 148 0.87 0.46 18.16
N ALA A 149 1.60 1.57 18.17
CA ALA A 149 2.29 2.07 19.36
C ALA A 149 1.34 2.51 20.48
N LEU A 150 0.11 2.93 20.16
CA LEU A 150 -0.85 3.44 21.14
C LEU A 150 -1.21 2.41 22.24
N PRO A 151 -1.66 1.18 21.90
CA PRO A 151 -1.88 0.15 22.91
C PRO A 151 -0.65 -0.11 23.80
N ALA A 152 0.54 -0.18 23.20
CA ALA A 152 1.77 -0.45 23.94
C ALA A 152 2.07 0.67 24.95
N LEU A 153 2.01 1.93 24.53
CA LEU A 153 2.20 3.10 25.40
C LEU A 153 1.14 3.16 26.51
N ALA A 154 -0.11 2.85 26.20
CA ALA A 154 -1.19 2.78 27.19
C ALA A 154 -0.92 1.68 28.25
N GLY A 155 -0.51 0.49 27.80
CA GLY A 155 -0.12 -0.61 28.67
C GLY A 155 1.07 -0.27 29.58
N ILE A 156 2.10 0.37 29.03
CA ILE A 156 3.26 0.88 29.78
C ILE A 156 2.81 1.88 30.84
N GLY A 157 1.99 2.86 30.46
CA GLY A 157 1.47 3.89 31.36
C GLY A 157 0.69 3.28 32.52
N ALA A 158 -0.26 2.38 32.24
CA ALA A 158 -1.02 1.67 33.26
C ALA A 158 -0.11 0.86 34.20
N GLY A 159 0.86 0.12 33.64
CA GLY A 159 1.81 -0.65 34.43
C GLY A 159 2.75 0.22 35.28
N LEU A 160 3.15 1.41 34.81
CA LEU A 160 3.93 2.38 35.59
C LEU A 160 3.12 2.94 36.76
N LEU A 161 1.83 3.26 36.55
CA LEU A 161 0.93 3.69 37.62
C LEU A 161 0.76 2.60 38.68
N LEU A 162 0.57 1.33 38.27
CA LEU A 162 0.48 0.17 39.17
C LEU A 162 1.80 -0.10 39.90
N ALA A 163 2.94 0.19 39.27
CA ALA A 163 4.26 0.12 39.88
C ALA A 163 4.53 1.24 40.91
N GLY A 164 3.63 2.23 41.00
CA GLY A 164 3.70 3.32 41.99
C GLY A 164 4.11 4.68 41.42
N LEU A 165 4.25 4.83 40.10
CA LEU A 165 4.51 6.13 39.50
C LEU A 165 3.30 7.06 39.72
N ARG A 166 3.55 8.26 40.24
CA ARG A 166 2.53 9.32 40.42
C ARG A 166 2.91 10.54 39.59
N PRO A 167 2.49 10.63 38.31
CA PRO A 167 2.84 11.76 37.47
C PRO A 167 2.15 13.04 37.98
N ARG A 168 2.86 14.16 37.97
CA ARG A 168 2.29 15.47 38.27
C ARG A 168 1.55 16.02 37.03
N PRO A 169 0.44 16.76 37.18
CA PRO A 169 -0.31 17.31 36.05
C PRO A 169 0.55 18.12 35.06
N HIS A 170 1.45 18.97 35.59
CA HIS A 170 2.41 19.70 34.76
C HIS A 170 3.30 18.77 33.91
N GLY A 171 3.78 17.67 34.49
CA GLY A 171 4.60 16.70 33.75
C GLY A 171 3.80 15.99 32.65
N VAL A 172 2.52 15.69 32.90
CA VAL A 172 1.60 15.14 31.89
C VAL A 172 1.39 16.14 30.76
N GLY A 173 1.16 17.42 31.08
CA GLY A 173 1.03 18.48 30.07
C GLY A 173 2.28 18.61 29.20
N VAL A 174 3.48 18.64 29.81
CA VAL A 174 4.75 18.72 29.07
C VAL A 174 4.97 17.50 28.16
N TRP A 175 4.66 16.30 28.65
CA TRP A 175 4.73 15.09 27.83
C TRP A 175 3.73 15.13 26.67
N ALA A 176 2.49 15.57 26.93
CA ALA A 176 1.44 15.67 25.93
C ALA A 176 1.80 16.66 24.81
N THR A 177 2.43 17.79 25.14
CA THR A 177 2.93 18.75 24.13
C THR A 177 3.98 18.10 23.22
N GLY A 178 4.95 17.38 23.80
CA GLY A 178 5.94 16.63 23.02
C GLY A 178 5.28 15.56 22.15
N PHE A 179 4.33 14.82 22.71
CA PHE A 179 3.58 13.79 22.00
C PHE A 179 2.82 14.33 20.79
N ALA A 180 2.09 15.45 20.97
CA ALA A 180 1.39 16.10 19.88
C ALA A 180 2.35 16.58 18.78
N LEU A 181 3.53 17.08 19.15
CA LEU A 181 4.57 17.47 18.19
C LEU A 181 5.10 16.26 17.40
N GLY A 182 5.38 15.14 18.07
CA GLY A 182 5.88 13.93 17.40
C GLY A 182 4.84 13.25 16.51
N ALA A 183 3.57 13.30 16.91
CA ALA A 183 2.45 12.76 16.14
C ALA A 183 1.92 13.74 15.08
N SER A 184 2.47 14.96 15.01
CA SER A 184 1.96 16.01 14.12
C SER A 184 1.94 15.65 12.63
N PRO A 185 2.88 14.87 12.07
CA PRO A 185 2.80 14.50 10.65
C PRO A 185 1.59 13.60 10.34
N LEU A 186 1.22 12.71 11.25
CA LEU A 186 -0.01 11.90 11.13
C LEU A 186 -1.26 12.77 11.24
N LEU A 187 -1.27 13.73 12.16
CA LEU A 187 -2.39 14.68 12.28
C LEU A 187 -2.54 15.51 11.01
N LEU A 188 -1.43 16.02 10.47
CA LEU A 188 -1.42 16.76 9.21
C LEU A 188 -1.96 15.89 8.06
N ALA A 189 -1.49 14.64 7.95
CA ALA A 189 -1.95 13.72 6.93
C ALA A 189 -3.47 13.45 7.01
N ARG A 190 -4.04 13.37 8.21
CA ARG A 190 -5.50 13.25 8.38
C ARG A 190 -6.23 14.53 8.02
N LEU A 191 -5.71 15.69 8.43
CA LEU A 191 -6.31 16.99 8.13
C LEU A 191 -6.40 17.27 6.62
N VAL A 192 -5.46 16.75 5.85
CA VAL A 192 -5.45 16.91 4.38
C VAL A 192 -6.08 15.73 3.63
N GLY A 193 -6.60 14.72 4.33
CA GLY A 193 -7.22 13.55 3.70
C GLY A 193 -6.24 12.53 3.10
N ALA A 194 -4.93 12.67 3.33
CA ALA A 194 -3.90 11.70 2.91
C ALA A 194 -3.88 10.43 3.78
N SER A 195 -4.55 10.45 4.94
CA SER A 195 -4.75 9.30 5.82
C SER A 195 -6.25 9.15 6.11
N GLY A 196 -6.86 8.06 5.63
CA GLY A 196 -8.25 7.70 5.91
C GLY A 196 -8.42 7.00 7.27
N ALA A 197 -9.67 6.93 7.74
CA ALA A 197 -10.06 6.01 8.82
C ALA A 197 -9.92 4.57 8.30
N SER A 198 -8.71 4.01 8.43
CA SER A 198 -8.38 2.75 7.80
C SER A 198 -9.17 1.57 8.41
N PRO A 199 -9.64 0.60 7.60
CA PRO A 199 -10.12 -0.70 8.08
C PRO A 199 -9.12 -1.43 8.98
N VAL A 200 -7.85 -1.02 8.98
CA VAL A 200 -6.77 -1.58 9.82
C VAL A 200 -7.02 -1.41 11.32
N THR A 201 -7.81 -0.42 11.76
CA THR A 201 -8.20 -0.26 13.18
C THR A 201 -9.50 -0.97 13.54
N ALA A 202 -10.08 -1.72 12.60
CA ALA A 202 -11.38 -2.34 12.78
C ALA A 202 -11.34 -3.46 13.84
N LEU A 203 -12.28 -3.41 14.78
CA LEU A 203 -12.42 -4.42 15.82
C LEU A 203 -13.28 -5.59 15.35
N ARG A 204 -12.95 -6.80 15.80
CA ARG A 204 -13.74 -8.02 15.65
C ARG A 204 -15.03 -7.86 16.45
N PRO A 205 -16.17 -8.28 15.90
CA PRO A 205 -17.37 -8.38 16.70
C PRO A 205 -17.17 -9.41 17.83
N ARG A 206 -17.81 -9.19 18.98
CA ARG A 206 -17.51 -9.85 20.27
C ARG A 206 -17.51 -11.38 20.22
N TRP A 207 -18.43 -11.96 19.46
CA TRP A 207 -18.57 -13.40 19.25
C TRP A 207 -17.35 -14.07 18.59
N LEU A 208 -16.47 -13.31 17.91
CA LEU A 208 -15.22 -13.80 17.31
C LEU A 208 -13.97 -13.56 18.17
N TRP A 209 -14.14 -13.12 19.42
CA TRP A 209 -13.00 -12.88 20.32
C TRP A 209 -12.30 -14.18 20.76
N ALA A 210 -13.04 -15.29 20.88
CA ALA A 210 -12.46 -16.60 21.14
C ALA A 210 -11.53 -17.04 19.99
N ASP A 211 -11.98 -16.87 18.74
CA ASP A 211 -11.14 -17.11 17.56
C ASP A 211 -9.93 -16.18 17.52
N GLY A 212 -10.09 -14.95 18.00
CA GLY A 212 -9.01 -13.98 18.16
C GLY A 212 -7.95 -14.43 19.16
N ALA A 213 -8.37 -14.99 20.29
CA ALA A 213 -7.47 -15.60 21.27
C ALA A 213 -6.77 -16.85 20.71
N GLY A 214 -7.48 -17.68 19.94
CA GLY A 214 -6.89 -18.82 19.23
C GLY A 214 -5.84 -18.39 18.20
N ALA A 215 -6.13 -17.34 17.43
CA ALA A 215 -5.19 -16.73 16.50
C ALA A 215 -3.96 -16.17 17.22
N LEU A 216 -4.15 -15.45 18.32
CA LEU A 216 -3.06 -14.96 19.18
C LEU A 216 -2.18 -16.11 19.66
N ALA A 217 -2.77 -17.19 20.19
CA ALA A 217 -2.02 -18.35 20.68
C ALA A 217 -1.15 -18.97 19.58
N ARG A 218 -1.71 -19.16 18.38
CA ARG A 218 -0.97 -19.72 17.23
C ARG A 218 0.12 -18.78 16.72
N ALA A 219 -0.14 -17.47 16.66
CA ALA A 219 0.87 -16.50 16.25
C ALA A 219 2.00 -16.39 17.29
N ALA A 220 1.67 -16.41 18.59
CA ALA A 220 2.64 -16.41 19.69
C ALA A 220 3.53 -17.67 19.70
N GLN A 221 2.99 -18.84 19.33
CA GLN A 221 3.80 -20.06 19.15
C GLN A 221 4.92 -19.86 18.12
N GLY A 222 4.61 -19.21 16.99
CA GLY A 222 5.60 -18.87 15.98
C GLY A 222 6.60 -17.82 16.46
N LEU A 223 6.10 -16.73 17.07
CA LEU A 223 6.93 -15.64 17.57
C LEU A 223 8.01 -16.13 18.56
N PHE A 224 7.62 -16.98 19.51
CA PHE A 224 8.49 -17.45 20.58
C PHE A 224 9.21 -18.77 20.27
N GLY A 225 9.10 -19.28 19.04
CA GLY A 225 9.86 -20.46 18.59
C GLY A 225 9.33 -21.81 19.11
N LEU A 226 8.08 -21.88 19.59
CA LEU A 226 7.41 -23.16 19.88
C LEU A 226 7.08 -23.93 18.59
N GLN A 227 7.00 -23.20 17.48
CA GLN A 227 7.03 -23.70 16.11
C GLN A 227 8.02 -22.84 15.34
N VAL A 228 8.55 -23.35 14.23
CA VAL A 228 9.48 -22.60 13.37
C VAL A 228 8.70 -22.04 12.17
N PRO A 229 8.37 -20.73 12.14
CA PRO A 229 7.80 -20.13 10.94
C PRO A 229 8.81 -20.19 9.80
N LEU A 230 8.36 -20.55 8.61
CA LEU A 230 9.22 -20.66 7.42
C LEU A 230 9.03 -19.49 6.45
N VAL A 231 7.94 -18.73 6.59
CA VAL A 231 7.64 -17.52 5.83
C VAL A 231 7.12 -16.44 6.78
N VAL A 232 7.39 -15.17 6.47
CA VAL A 232 6.76 -14.06 7.17
C VAL A 232 5.29 -14.03 6.78
N ASP A 233 4.42 -14.08 7.78
CA ASP A 233 2.98 -14.04 7.61
C ASP A 233 2.44 -15.11 6.66
N GLY A 234 2.56 -16.38 7.05
CA GLY A 234 1.99 -17.48 6.28
C GLY A 234 1.87 -18.78 7.07
N PRO A 235 1.15 -19.75 6.51
CA PRO A 235 0.87 -21.02 7.16
C PRO A 235 2.07 -21.96 7.21
N GLU A 236 3.12 -21.73 6.42
CA GLU A 236 4.30 -22.58 6.35
C GLU A 236 5.09 -22.56 7.66
N ARG A 237 5.06 -23.69 8.37
CA ARG A 237 5.72 -23.89 9.66
C ARG A 237 6.35 -25.27 9.73
N ALA A 238 7.48 -25.37 10.41
CA ALA A 238 8.07 -26.64 10.80
C ALA A 238 7.82 -26.92 12.29
N ALA A 239 7.48 -28.17 12.60
CA ALA A 239 7.35 -28.64 13.96
C ALA A 239 8.73 -28.88 14.58
N LEU A 240 8.85 -28.58 15.87
CA LEU A 240 9.97 -29.03 16.69
C LEU A 240 9.59 -30.32 17.43
N PRO A 241 10.56 -31.12 17.88
CA PRO A 241 10.29 -32.26 18.74
C PRO A 241 9.45 -31.85 19.96
N LEU A 242 8.43 -32.64 20.31
CA LEU A 242 7.49 -32.30 21.40
C LEU A 242 8.21 -31.96 22.71
N ALA A 243 9.26 -32.71 23.05
CA ALA A 243 10.08 -32.44 24.23
C ALA A 243 10.67 -31.02 24.20
N ALA A 244 11.22 -30.58 23.05
CA ALA A 244 11.79 -29.24 22.89
C ALA A 244 10.73 -28.14 23.03
N VAL A 245 9.54 -28.36 22.46
CA VAL A 245 8.40 -27.42 22.58
C VAL A 245 7.93 -27.30 24.03
N VAL A 246 7.75 -28.42 24.72
CA VAL A 246 7.31 -28.45 26.12
C VAL A 246 8.35 -27.81 27.03
N THR A 247 9.65 -28.12 26.85
CA THR A 247 10.72 -27.51 27.66
C THR A 247 10.83 -26.01 27.43
N LEU A 248 10.71 -25.56 26.17
CA LEU A 248 10.74 -24.14 25.83
C LEU A 248 9.54 -23.40 26.43
N GLY A 249 8.33 -23.94 26.25
CA GLY A 249 7.10 -23.35 26.77
C GLY A 249 7.09 -23.24 28.29
N LEU A 250 7.42 -24.34 28.98
CA LEU A 250 7.52 -24.35 30.45
C LEU A 250 8.63 -23.41 30.94
N GLY A 251 9.80 -23.44 30.31
CA GLY A 251 10.93 -22.57 30.65
C GLY A 251 10.56 -21.09 30.58
N LEU A 252 9.97 -20.66 29.47
CA LEU A 252 9.49 -19.28 29.28
C LEU A 252 8.42 -18.91 30.30
N VAL A 253 7.38 -19.75 30.48
CA VAL A 253 6.29 -19.46 31.44
C VAL A 253 6.84 -19.29 32.86
N VAL A 254 7.74 -20.17 33.31
CA VAL A 254 8.35 -20.08 34.64
C VAL A 254 9.17 -18.80 34.79
N MET A 255 10.01 -18.46 33.81
CA MET A 255 10.80 -17.22 33.84
C MET A 255 9.90 -15.97 33.89
N LEU A 256 8.90 -15.89 33.03
CA LEU A 256 7.95 -14.77 32.98
C LEU A 256 7.16 -14.64 34.28
N ALA A 257 6.67 -15.75 34.83
CA ALA A 257 5.93 -15.76 36.09
C ALA A 257 6.79 -15.29 37.27
N VAL A 258 8.08 -15.68 37.31
CA VAL A 258 9.01 -15.25 38.35
C VAL A 258 9.31 -13.76 38.25
N ALA A 259 9.60 -13.26 37.04
CA ALA A 259 9.91 -11.86 36.82
C ALA A 259 8.73 -10.95 37.16
N SER A 260 7.51 -11.37 36.78
CA SER A 260 6.27 -10.61 36.93
C SER A 260 5.86 -10.35 38.38
N ARG A 261 6.48 -11.02 39.36
CA ARG A 261 6.24 -10.78 40.80
C ARG A 261 6.77 -9.44 41.29
N SER A 262 7.74 -8.84 40.58
CA SER A 262 8.28 -7.54 40.96
C SER A 262 7.31 -6.43 40.58
N ARG A 263 7.12 -5.41 41.45
CA ARG A 263 6.35 -4.22 41.03
C ARG A 263 6.99 -3.48 39.85
N ARG A 264 8.31 -3.58 39.70
CA ARG A 264 9.04 -2.93 38.60
C ARG A 264 8.79 -3.57 37.23
N SER A 265 8.28 -4.81 37.16
CA SER A 265 7.98 -5.47 35.88
C SER A 265 6.60 -5.14 35.32
N TRP A 266 5.69 -4.52 36.10
CA TRP A 266 4.31 -4.25 35.68
C TRP A 266 4.19 -3.41 34.41
N PRO A 267 5.06 -2.42 34.11
CA PRO A 267 5.04 -1.75 32.81
C PRO A 267 5.26 -2.68 31.61
N LEU A 268 6.14 -3.68 31.74
CA LEU A 268 6.42 -4.67 30.70
C LEU A 268 5.24 -5.66 30.56
N VAL A 269 4.63 -6.06 31.68
CA VAL A 269 3.42 -6.88 31.69
C VAL A 269 2.26 -6.13 31.04
N GLY A 270 2.09 -4.85 31.36
CA GLY A 270 1.07 -3.97 30.77
C GLY A 270 1.27 -3.79 29.27
N TRP A 271 2.52 -3.57 28.82
CA TRP A 271 2.87 -3.56 27.39
C TRP A 271 2.46 -4.86 26.71
N ALA A 272 2.91 -6.01 27.24
CA ALA A 272 2.64 -7.30 26.63
C ALA A 272 1.14 -7.63 26.59
N ALA A 273 0.41 -7.33 27.66
CA ALA A 273 -1.03 -7.53 27.76
C ALA A 273 -1.79 -6.66 26.75
N ALA A 274 -1.41 -5.38 26.61
CA ALA A 274 -2.10 -4.46 25.70
C ALA A 274 -1.93 -4.86 24.22
N ILE A 275 -0.72 -5.21 23.78
CA ILE A 275 -0.50 -5.71 22.41
C ILE A 275 -1.27 -7.02 22.18
N SER A 276 -1.20 -7.96 23.13
CA SER A 276 -1.91 -9.24 23.03
C SER A 276 -3.41 -9.05 22.92
N ALA A 277 -3.98 -8.15 23.74
CA ALA A 277 -5.40 -7.82 23.72
C ALA A 277 -5.81 -7.17 22.40
N THR A 278 -5.07 -6.16 21.92
CA THR A 278 -5.33 -5.51 20.63
C THR A 278 -5.24 -6.50 19.48
N PHE A 279 -4.27 -7.42 19.49
CA PHE A 279 -4.18 -8.48 18.50
C PHE A 279 -5.40 -9.39 18.53
N ALA A 280 -5.83 -9.85 19.70
CA ALA A 280 -6.98 -10.75 19.81
C ALA A 280 -8.30 -10.10 19.32
N ILE A 281 -8.46 -8.79 19.49
CA ILE A 281 -9.69 -8.08 19.11
C ILE A 281 -9.65 -7.44 17.71
N SER A 282 -8.52 -7.46 17.00
CA SER A 282 -8.41 -6.80 15.69
C SER A 282 -8.96 -7.68 14.56
N ARG A 283 -9.70 -7.09 13.60
CA ARG A 283 -10.13 -7.77 12.36
C ARG A 283 -8.98 -8.00 11.39
N ARG A 284 -7.88 -7.25 11.57
CA ARG A 284 -6.73 -7.28 10.67
C ARG A 284 -5.65 -8.25 11.12
N THR A 285 -5.85 -8.94 12.23
CA THR A 285 -4.94 -9.93 12.79
C THR A 285 -5.47 -11.35 12.57
N GLY A 286 -4.59 -12.28 12.28
CA GLY A 286 -4.89 -13.68 11.98
C GLY A 286 -3.83 -14.63 12.55
N PRO A 287 -4.11 -15.94 12.57
CA PRO A 287 -3.22 -16.96 13.13
C PRO A 287 -1.79 -16.94 12.59
N ASP A 288 -1.63 -16.48 11.36
CA ASP A 288 -0.37 -16.50 10.62
C ASP A 288 0.33 -15.14 10.61
N GLU A 289 -0.32 -14.07 11.07
CA GLU A 289 0.19 -12.70 10.95
C GLU A 289 1.08 -12.31 12.14
N ILE A 290 2.14 -13.10 12.33
CA ILE A 290 3.07 -13.04 13.47
C ILE A 290 3.71 -11.65 13.58
N ARG A 291 3.89 -10.93 12.46
CA ARG A 291 4.56 -9.61 12.47
C ARG A 291 3.90 -8.59 13.38
N TYR A 292 2.57 -8.65 13.55
CA TYR A 292 1.86 -7.72 14.42
C TYR A 292 2.09 -7.99 15.92
N LEU A 293 2.64 -9.15 16.27
CA LEU A 293 3.07 -9.48 17.63
C LEU A 293 4.56 -9.17 17.87
N PHE A 294 5.31 -8.71 16.88
CA PHE A 294 6.76 -8.47 17.03
C PHE A 294 7.07 -7.48 18.17
N GLY A 295 6.17 -6.53 18.44
CA GLY A 295 6.27 -5.63 19.60
C GLY A 295 6.28 -6.32 20.97
N LEU A 296 5.93 -7.61 21.07
CA LEU A 296 6.05 -8.41 22.29
C LEU A 296 7.48 -8.88 22.59
N VAL A 297 8.38 -8.88 21.60
CA VAL A 297 9.75 -9.39 21.76
C VAL A 297 10.47 -8.67 22.89
N ILE A 298 10.42 -7.34 22.91
CA ILE A 298 11.09 -6.54 23.94
C ILE A 298 10.58 -6.86 25.36
N PRO A 299 9.27 -6.74 25.67
CA PRO A 299 8.80 -7.00 27.04
C PRO A 299 9.01 -8.45 27.46
N VAL A 300 8.80 -9.42 26.57
CA VAL A 300 8.94 -10.85 26.91
C VAL A 300 10.39 -11.23 27.16
N LEU A 301 11.33 -10.85 26.31
CA LEU A 301 12.75 -11.17 26.51
C LEU A 301 13.34 -10.45 27.73
N THR A 302 12.90 -9.22 27.99
CA THR A 302 13.27 -8.47 29.19
C THR A 302 12.84 -9.21 30.46
N LEU A 303 11.57 -9.64 30.51
CA LEU A 303 11.04 -10.41 31.64
C LEU A 303 11.70 -11.78 31.75
N ALA A 304 11.94 -12.47 30.63
CA ALA A 304 12.60 -13.78 30.63
C ALA A 304 14.02 -13.69 31.23
N GLY A 305 14.82 -12.70 30.82
CA GLY A 305 16.16 -12.49 31.38
C GLY A 305 16.17 -12.14 32.87
N ALA A 306 15.24 -11.29 33.32
CA ALA A 306 15.07 -10.97 34.74
C ALA A 306 14.62 -12.19 35.57
N GLY A 307 13.69 -12.98 35.03
CA GLY A 307 13.20 -14.21 35.65
C GLY A 307 14.28 -15.28 35.75
N PHE A 308 15.06 -15.46 34.68
CA PHE A 308 16.21 -16.34 34.64
C PHE A 308 17.22 -16.02 35.75
N LEU A 309 17.64 -14.74 35.88
CA LEU A 309 18.59 -14.36 36.93
C LEU A 309 18.01 -14.62 38.33
N SER A 310 16.75 -14.26 38.56
CA SER A 310 16.07 -14.47 39.85
C SER A 310 16.02 -15.96 40.24
N LEU A 311 15.89 -16.85 39.25
CA LEU A 311 15.98 -18.30 39.47
C LEU A 311 17.42 -18.74 39.72
N TRP A 312 18.38 -18.21 38.97
CA TRP A 312 19.80 -18.55 39.10
C TRP A 312 20.38 -18.23 40.48
N THR A 313 20.03 -17.05 41.01
CA THR A 313 20.48 -16.64 42.35
C THR A 313 19.86 -17.46 43.48
N ARG A 314 18.67 -18.04 43.27
CA ARG A 314 17.97 -18.86 44.26
C ARG A 314 18.33 -20.35 44.19
N ARG A 315 18.50 -20.88 42.98
CA ARG A 315 18.79 -22.30 42.73
C ARG A 315 19.65 -22.45 41.47
N ARG A 316 20.76 -23.20 41.57
CA ARG A 316 21.63 -23.53 40.42
C ARG A 316 20.93 -24.28 39.27
N ALA A 317 19.68 -24.70 39.46
CA ALA A 317 18.79 -25.25 38.42
C ALA A 317 18.55 -24.30 37.23
N ALA A 318 18.92 -23.02 37.32
CA ALA A 318 18.79 -22.09 36.21
C ALA A 318 19.64 -22.45 34.98
N GLY A 319 20.77 -23.16 35.11
CA GLY A 319 21.51 -23.65 33.94
C GLY A 319 20.66 -24.56 33.03
N VAL A 320 19.81 -25.39 33.63
CA VAL A 320 18.84 -26.24 32.92
C VAL A 320 17.77 -25.39 32.23
N LEU A 321 17.32 -24.30 32.86
CA LEU A 321 16.34 -23.39 32.27
C LEU A 321 16.90 -22.57 31.10
N ALA A 322 18.16 -22.13 31.16
CA ALA A 322 18.82 -21.53 30.00
C ALA A 322 18.91 -22.51 28.83
N ALA A 323 19.37 -23.75 29.10
CA ALA A 323 19.42 -24.79 28.09
C ALA A 323 18.02 -25.13 27.53
N ALA A 324 16.99 -25.12 28.38
CA ALA A 324 15.60 -25.38 27.99
C ALA A 324 14.99 -24.32 27.08
N VAL A 325 15.53 -23.09 27.04
CA VAL A 325 15.08 -22.02 26.14
C VAL A 325 15.99 -21.89 24.92
N VAL A 326 17.29 -21.75 25.15
CA VAL A 326 18.29 -21.51 24.09
C VAL A 326 18.44 -22.73 23.18
N GLY A 327 18.44 -23.94 23.75
CA GLY A 327 18.58 -25.18 22.98
C GLY A 327 17.49 -25.34 21.91
N PRO A 328 16.20 -25.27 22.27
CA PRO A 328 15.10 -25.30 21.30
C PRO A 328 15.14 -24.17 20.26
N TRP A 329 15.55 -22.95 20.64
CA TRP A 329 15.72 -21.86 19.65
C TRP A 329 16.86 -22.15 18.67
N CYS A 330 18.02 -22.64 19.13
CA CYS A 330 19.11 -23.05 18.26
C CYS A 330 18.70 -24.19 17.31
N LEU A 331 17.91 -25.15 17.79
CA LEU A 331 17.32 -26.20 16.95
C LEU A 331 16.39 -25.59 15.89
N GLY A 332 15.54 -24.64 16.29
CA GLY A 332 14.66 -23.92 15.37
C GLY A 332 15.43 -23.13 14.31
N HIS A 333 16.53 -22.46 14.69
CA HIS A 333 17.45 -21.80 13.75
C HIS A 333 18.05 -22.79 12.76
N ALA A 334 18.48 -23.97 13.22
CA ALA A 334 19.02 -25.01 12.35
C ALA A 334 17.97 -25.52 11.33
N VAL A 335 16.72 -25.72 11.78
CA VAL A 335 15.59 -26.07 10.91
C VAL A 335 15.33 -24.98 9.88
N LEU A 336 15.30 -23.72 10.32
CA LEU A 336 15.08 -22.57 9.44
C LEU A 336 16.17 -22.48 8.37
N VAL A 337 17.45 -22.51 8.76
CA VAL A 337 18.59 -22.44 7.84
C VAL A 337 18.60 -23.62 6.86
N ARG A 338 18.32 -24.84 7.34
CA ARG A 338 18.25 -26.02 6.46
C ARG A 338 17.14 -25.88 5.43
N THR A 339 15.97 -25.39 5.85
CA THR A 339 14.81 -25.21 4.98
C THR A 339 15.03 -24.09 3.97
N TRP A 340 15.63 -22.98 4.36
CA TRP A 340 15.91 -21.86 3.44
C TRP A 340 17.11 -22.08 2.51
N ARG A 341 17.97 -23.08 2.81
CA ARG A 341 18.99 -23.56 1.87
C ARG A 341 18.42 -24.38 0.73
N ASP A 342 17.19 -24.89 0.86
CA ASP A 342 16.49 -25.56 -0.23
C ASP A 342 15.98 -24.52 -1.24
N PRO A 343 16.50 -24.52 -2.49
CA PRO A 343 16.07 -23.59 -3.52
C PRO A 343 14.57 -23.70 -3.84
N GLU A 344 13.98 -24.89 -3.76
CA GLU A 344 12.56 -25.08 -4.06
C GLU A 344 11.69 -24.38 -3.01
N HIS A 345 12.04 -24.54 -1.73
CA HIS A 345 11.40 -23.84 -0.64
C HIS A 345 11.52 -22.32 -0.81
N ALA A 346 12.74 -21.82 -1.04
CA ALA A 346 12.99 -20.40 -1.23
C ALA A 346 12.14 -19.83 -2.39
N VAL A 347 12.06 -20.51 -3.53
CA VAL A 347 11.20 -20.07 -4.65
C VAL A 347 9.72 -20.07 -4.25
N LYS A 348 9.25 -21.12 -3.56
CA LYS A 348 7.86 -21.27 -3.15
C LYS A 348 7.39 -20.16 -2.20
N VAL A 349 8.19 -19.84 -1.18
CA VAL A 349 7.79 -18.91 -0.11
C VAL A 349 8.20 -17.47 -0.39
N TRP A 350 9.34 -17.26 -1.05
CA TRP A 350 9.84 -15.92 -1.30
C TRP A 350 8.97 -15.21 -2.33
N GLN A 351 8.54 -15.90 -3.40
CA GLN A 351 7.65 -15.35 -4.44
C GLN A 351 8.12 -13.98 -4.98
N VAL A 352 9.42 -13.71 -4.96
CA VAL A 352 10.04 -12.47 -5.44
C VAL A 352 10.94 -12.88 -6.61
N PRO A 353 10.36 -13.13 -7.80
CA PRO A 353 11.14 -13.47 -8.98
C PRO A 353 12.11 -12.33 -9.36
N PRO A 354 13.21 -12.67 -10.07
CA PRO A 354 14.17 -11.67 -10.56
C PRO A 354 13.49 -10.73 -11.56
N LEU A 355 13.78 -9.43 -11.46
CA LEU A 355 13.21 -8.41 -12.36
C LEU A 355 14.12 -8.07 -13.54
N GLU A 356 15.40 -8.45 -13.50
CA GLU A 356 16.38 -8.13 -14.55
C GLU A 356 15.89 -8.45 -15.98
N PRO A 357 15.30 -9.64 -16.27
CA PRO A 357 14.80 -9.93 -17.61
C PRO A 357 13.67 -8.98 -18.05
N VAL A 358 12.83 -8.54 -17.11
CA VAL A 358 11.72 -7.62 -17.36
C VAL A 358 12.26 -6.22 -17.61
N LEU A 359 13.15 -5.73 -16.75
CA LEU A 359 13.76 -4.40 -16.86
C LEU A 359 14.52 -4.26 -18.18
N SER A 360 15.35 -5.25 -18.53
CA SER A 360 16.03 -5.34 -19.83
C SER A 360 15.06 -5.35 -21.02
N THR A 361 13.86 -5.92 -20.87
CA THR A 361 12.83 -5.93 -21.93
C THR A 361 12.14 -4.58 -22.06
N LEU A 362 11.82 -3.93 -20.94
CA LEU A 362 11.23 -2.59 -20.91
C LEU A 362 12.19 -1.54 -21.49
N GLU A 363 13.46 -1.60 -21.10
CA GLU A 363 14.51 -0.69 -21.58
C GLU A 363 14.72 -0.81 -23.09
N ARG A 364 14.92 -2.03 -23.62
CA ARG A 364 15.01 -2.27 -25.08
C ARG A 364 13.77 -1.83 -25.84
N ALA A 365 12.60 -1.84 -25.18
CA ALA A 365 11.34 -1.41 -25.77
C ALA A 365 11.09 0.11 -25.62
N GLY A 366 11.94 0.85 -24.90
CA GLY A 366 11.75 2.27 -24.61
C GLY A 366 10.52 2.55 -23.72
N VAL A 367 10.09 1.58 -22.92
CA VAL A 367 8.92 1.71 -22.05
C VAL A 367 9.33 2.35 -20.72
N ARG A 368 8.70 3.48 -20.38
CA ARG A 368 9.01 4.26 -19.17
C ARG A 368 7.90 4.27 -18.12
N SER A 369 6.70 3.82 -18.47
CA SER A 369 5.55 3.73 -17.56
C SER A 369 4.93 2.35 -17.59
N VAL A 370 4.55 1.82 -16.42
CA VAL A 370 4.04 0.45 -16.30
C VAL A 370 2.95 0.31 -15.24
N TYR A 371 1.95 -0.50 -15.54
CA TYR A 371 1.09 -1.11 -14.54
C TYR A 371 1.66 -2.44 -14.08
N ALA A 372 1.78 -2.64 -12.77
CA ALA A 372 2.24 -3.88 -12.18
C ALA A 372 1.57 -4.10 -10.82
N SER A 373 1.45 -5.35 -10.39
CA SER A 373 0.84 -5.64 -9.08
C SER A 373 1.65 -5.07 -7.92
N LEU A 374 1.02 -4.92 -6.76
CA LEU A 374 1.57 -4.40 -5.50
C LEU A 374 2.92 -5.02 -5.20
N GLN A 375 3.09 -6.31 -5.46
CA GLN A 375 4.32 -7.04 -5.15
C GLN A 375 5.52 -6.60 -6.02
N PHE A 376 5.27 -5.98 -7.17
CA PHE A 376 6.29 -5.67 -8.17
C PHE A 376 6.42 -4.19 -8.50
N ALA A 377 5.36 -3.38 -8.38
CA ALA A 377 5.38 -1.98 -8.78
C ALA A 377 6.50 -1.17 -8.10
N GLY A 378 6.58 -1.20 -6.76
CA GLY A 378 7.64 -0.50 -6.03
C GLY A 378 9.04 -1.05 -6.35
N ARG A 379 9.17 -2.35 -6.57
CA ARG A 379 10.45 -2.97 -6.93
C ARG A 379 10.93 -2.56 -8.33
N LEU A 380 10.04 -2.57 -9.32
CA LEU A 380 10.35 -2.15 -10.70
C LEU A 380 10.84 -0.70 -10.72
N ALA A 381 10.17 0.19 -9.98
CA ALA A 381 10.60 1.58 -9.86
C ALA A 381 11.94 1.70 -9.10
N LEU A 382 12.14 0.98 -8.00
CA LEU A 382 13.38 1.06 -7.22
C LEU A 382 14.60 0.52 -7.99
N GLU A 383 14.48 -0.70 -8.52
CA GLU A 383 15.57 -1.42 -9.20
C GLU A 383 15.94 -0.78 -10.54
N SER A 384 14.98 -0.12 -11.22
CA SER A 384 15.26 0.68 -12.42
C SER A 384 15.76 2.09 -12.12
N GLU A 385 15.87 2.47 -10.85
CA GLU A 385 16.15 3.86 -10.44
C GLU A 385 15.18 4.88 -11.03
N GLU A 386 13.91 4.49 -11.10
CA GLU A 386 12.79 5.25 -11.69
C GLU A 386 12.98 5.60 -13.18
N ARG A 387 13.93 4.97 -13.88
CA ARG A 387 13.94 4.96 -15.35
C ARG A 387 12.62 4.39 -15.88
N VAL A 388 12.06 3.45 -15.12
CA VAL A 388 10.72 2.89 -15.29
C VAL A 388 9.86 3.28 -14.10
N VAL A 389 8.85 4.12 -14.34
CA VAL A 389 7.83 4.46 -13.35
C VAL A 389 6.77 3.37 -13.35
N ALA A 390 6.51 2.76 -12.19
CA ALA A 390 5.54 1.68 -12.07
C ALA A 390 4.51 1.98 -10.98
N SER A 391 3.25 1.70 -11.28
CA SER A 391 2.12 1.83 -10.34
C SER A 391 1.20 0.62 -10.45
N GLN A 392 0.36 0.42 -9.44
CA GLN A 392 -0.73 -0.55 -9.55
C GLN A 392 -1.83 -0.01 -10.47
N ALA A 393 -2.66 -0.91 -10.98
CA ALA A 393 -3.83 -0.51 -11.76
C ALA A 393 -4.96 0.08 -10.87
N TRP A 394 -5.01 -0.40 -9.62
CA TRP A 394 -5.82 0.07 -8.50
C TRP A 394 -5.12 -0.42 -7.24
N ASN A 395 -5.44 0.18 -6.08
CA ASN A 395 -4.81 -0.22 -4.84
C ASN A 395 -5.29 -1.61 -4.38
N GLU A 396 -4.47 -2.65 -4.60
CA GLU A 396 -4.77 -4.04 -4.24
C GLU A 396 -4.80 -4.24 -2.71
N ARG A 397 -4.16 -3.36 -1.94
CA ARG A 397 -4.10 -3.47 -0.47
C ARG A 397 -5.28 -2.81 0.19
N ILE A 398 -5.68 -1.63 -0.29
CA ILE A 398 -6.82 -0.87 0.21
C ILE A 398 -7.56 -0.27 -0.99
N PRO A 399 -8.55 -1.00 -1.54
CA PRO A 399 -9.31 -0.53 -2.70
C PRO A 399 -9.91 0.86 -2.48
N GLY A 400 -9.75 1.71 -3.50
CA GLY A 400 -10.19 3.09 -3.49
C GLY A 400 -9.25 4.09 -2.80
N ASP A 401 -8.25 3.62 -2.07
CA ASP A 401 -7.19 4.51 -1.61
C ASP A 401 -6.24 4.87 -2.78
N PRO A 402 -5.76 6.11 -2.82
CA PRO A 402 -4.89 6.59 -3.87
C PRO A 402 -3.54 5.86 -3.94
N LEU A 403 -2.95 5.90 -5.14
CA LEU A 403 -1.71 5.26 -5.52
C LEU A 403 -0.64 6.27 -5.94
N ARG A 404 0.58 6.08 -5.44
CA ARG A 404 1.75 6.81 -5.95
C ARG A 404 2.02 6.41 -7.41
N PHE A 405 2.39 7.40 -8.25
CA PHE A 405 2.70 7.27 -9.69
C PHE A 405 1.54 6.91 -10.62
N ARG A 406 0.33 6.72 -10.10
CA ARG A 406 -0.83 6.28 -10.90
C ARG A 406 -1.15 7.26 -12.02
N ASP A 407 -1.14 8.55 -11.74
CA ASP A 407 -1.48 9.58 -12.73
C ASP A 407 -0.41 9.74 -13.80
N GLU A 408 0.87 9.62 -13.44
CA GLU A 408 1.98 9.64 -14.39
C GLU A 408 1.92 8.43 -15.35
N VAL A 409 1.52 7.26 -14.86
CA VAL A 409 1.33 6.06 -15.70
C VAL A 409 0.06 6.21 -16.55
N ASP A 410 -1.04 6.71 -15.97
CA ASP A 410 -2.30 7.03 -16.68
C ASP A 410 -2.15 8.21 -17.64
N LEU A 411 -1.03 8.91 -17.73
CA LEU A 411 -0.81 9.91 -18.77
C LEU A 411 0.03 9.38 -19.93
N ASP A 412 0.74 8.26 -19.74
CA ASP A 412 1.61 7.73 -20.78
C ASP A 412 0.82 6.91 -21.82
N PRO A 413 0.77 7.33 -23.10
CA PRO A 413 0.10 6.58 -24.17
C PRO A 413 0.86 5.31 -24.59
N ARG A 414 2.05 5.09 -24.01
CA ARG A 414 2.91 3.91 -24.24
C ARG A 414 3.08 3.07 -22.97
N ALA A 415 2.25 3.30 -21.94
CA ALA A 415 2.28 2.49 -20.72
C ALA A 415 2.10 1.00 -21.05
N ALA A 416 2.92 0.16 -20.42
CA ALA A 416 2.84 -1.29 -20.53
C ALA A 416 2.16 -1.91 -19.30
N TRP A 417 1.72 -3.16 -19.41
CA TRP A 417 1.33 -3.97 -18.26
C TRP A 417 2.36 -5.07 -18.04
N VAL A 418 2.93 -5.14 -16.83
CA VAL A 418 3.85 -6.19 -16.41
C VAL A 418 3.16 -7.04 -15.37
N LEU A 419 2.79 -8.26 -15.77
CA LEU A 419 2.00 -9.16 -14.96
C LEU A 419 2.74 -10.48 -14.76
N SER A 420 2.73 -10.98 -13.53
CA SER A 420 3.22 -12.34 -13.28
C SER A 420 2.21 -13.36 -13.77
N ARG A 421 2.71 -14.51 -14.23
CA ARG A 421 1.88 -15.68 -14.56
C ARG A 421 1.23 -16.31 -13.34
N ARG A 422 1.85 -16.16 -12.15
CA ARG A 422 1.47 -16.89 -10.93
C ARG A 422 1.07 -15.99 -9.78
N LEU A 423 1.68 -14.80 -9.69
CA LEU A 423 1.62 -13.96 -8.49
C LEU A 423 0.78 -12.71 -8.72
N SER A 424 -0.20 -12.51 -7.86
CA SER A 424 -0.99 -11.28 -7.79
C SER A 424 -1.76 -11.22 -6.46
N ARG A 425 -2.07 -10.02 -5.97
CA ARG A 425 -2.86 -9.81 -4.74
C ARG A 425 -4.27 -9.28 -5.00
N GLY A 426 -4.62 -9.05 -6.26
CA GLY A 426 -5.90 -8.48 -6.67
C GLY A 426 -5.96 -8.11 -8.15
N MET A 427 -4.84 -7.75 -8.78
CA MET A 427 -4.74 -7.54 -10.22
C MET A 427 -4.88 -8.86 -11.01
N PRO A 428 -5.32 -8.84 -12.28
CA PRO A 428 -5.33 -10.05 -13.10
C PRO A 428 -3.90 -10.59 -13.26
N ARG A 429 -3.77 -11.92 -13.24
CA ARG A 429 -2.55 -12.59 -13.72
C ARG A 429 -2.47 -12.46 -15.24
N ALA A 430 -1.30 -12.74 -15.80
CA ALA A 430 -1.05 -12.58 -17.24
C ALA A 430 -2.13 -13.22 -18.14
N ASP A 431 -2.52 -14.47 -17.89
CA ASP A 431 -3.53 -15.15 -18.71
C ASP A 431 -4.92 -14.51 -18.56
N GLY A 432 -5.33 -14.21 -17.32
CA GLY A 432 -6.60 -13.51 -17.08
C GLY A 432 -6.64 -12.10 -17.69
N PHE A 433 -5.50 -11.42 -17.77
CA PHE A 433 -5.43 -10.13 -18.46
C PHE A 433 -5.51 -10.28 -19.98
N ARG A 434 -4.91 -11.34 -20.55
CA ARG A 434 -5.07 -11.67 -21.97
C ARG A 434 -6.53 -11.88 -22.33
N ASP A 435 -7.27 -12.62 -21.50
CA ASP A 435 -8.71 -12.83 -21.69
C ASP A 435 -9.48 -11.50 -21.64
N LEU A 436 -9.10 -10.59 -20.74
CA LEU A 436 -9.69 -9.25 -20.67
C LEU A 436 -9.39 -8.41 -21.92
N LEU A 437 -8.15 -8.46 -22.43
CA LEU A 437 -7.77 -7.77 -23.67
C LEU A 437 -8.54 -8.31 -24.88
N GLN A 438 -8.74 -9.63 -24.95
CA GLN A 438 -9.58 -10.25 -25.98
C GLN A 438 -11.04 -9.78 -25.90
N GLN A 439 -11.57 -9.59 -24.69
CA GLN A 439 -12.93 -9.09 -24.48
C GLN A 439 -13.12 -7.63 -24.90
N VAL A 440 -12.16 -6.75 -24.57
CA VAL A 440 -12.25 -5.32 -24.93
C VAL A 440 -11.86 -5.04 -26.39
N GLY A 441 -11.29 -6.03 -27.08
CA GLY A 441 -10.82 -5.93 -28.47
C GLY A 441 -9.59 -5.05 -28.63
N GLY A 442 -8.98 -5.04 -29.81
CA GLY A 442 -7.74 -4.32 -30.12
C GLY A 442 -6.56 -5.26 -30.38
N THR A 443 -5.36 -4.70 -30.56
CA THR A 443 -4.12 -5.48 -30.75
C THR A 443 -3.03 -5.03 -29.78
N TRP A 444 -2.10 -5.93 -29.47
CA TRP A 444 -1.00 -5.67 -28.56
C TRP A 444 0.18 -6.58 -28.88
N LYS A 445 1.33 -6.28 -28.29
CA LYS A 445 2.49 -7.15 -28.27
C LYS A 445 2.69 -7.74 -26.88
N GLU A 446 2.96 -9.04 -26.83
CA GLU A 446 3.40 -9.76 -25.63
C GLU A 446 4.89 -10.09 -25.74
N ASP A 447 5.64 -9.81 -24.68
CA ASP A 447 6.95 -10.43 -24.44
C ASP A 447 6.87 -11.20 -23.12
N ALA A 448 7.53 -12.35 -23.01
CA ALA A 448 7.48 -13.20 -21.82
C ALA A 448 8.85 -13.35 -21.13
N PRO A 449 9.40 -12.28 -20.52
CA PRO A 449 10.69 -12.34 -19.84
C PRO A 449 10.57 -13.04 -18.47
N GLY A 450 11.08 -14.26 -18.38
CA GLY A 450 11.09 -15.03 -17.13
C GLY A 450 9.67 -15.37 -16.65
N ASP A 451 9.37 -15.02 -15.39
CA ASP A 451 8.08 -15.30 -14.74
C ASP A 451 6.97 -14.28 -15.05
N PHE A 452 7.27 -13.33 -15.93
CA PHE A 452 6.41 -12.21 -16.27
C PHE A 452 5.98 -12.24 -17.73
N VAL A 453 4.89 -11.52 -18.01
CA VAL A 453 4.46 -11.16 -19.34
C VAL A 453 4.34 -9.64 -19.39
N VAL A 454 4.95 -9.03 -20.41
CA VAL A 454 4.91 -7.61 -20.71
C VAL A 454 3.95 -7.41 -21.88
N PHE A 455 2.80 -6.82 -21.61
CA PHE A 455 1.84 -6.40 -22.63
C PHE A 455 2.10 -4.93 -22.96
N ARG A 456 2.33 -4.62 -24.24
CA ARG A 456 2.71 -3.27 -24.70
C ARG A 456 2.32 -3.05 -26.15
N ARG A 457 2.60 -1.85 -26.67
CA ARG A 457 2.27 -1.45 -28.06
C ARG A 457 0.80 -1.73 -28.37
N PHE A 458 -0.04 -1.29 -27.44
CA PHE A 458 -1.48 -1.44 -27.57
C PHE A 458 -1.99 -0.58 -28.74
N VAL A 459 -2.98 -1.11 -29.46
CA VAL A 459 -3.72 -0.40 -30.49
C VAL A 459 -5.21 -0.67 -30.25
N PRO A 460 -6.01 0.35 -29.92
CA PRO A 460 -7.44 0.18 -29.73
C PRO A 460 -8.13 -0.26 -31.03
N PRO A 461 -9.35 -0.84 -30.96
CA PRO A 461 -10.14 -1.20 -32.13
C PRO A 461 -10.78 0.01 -32.84
N TYR A 462 -10.23 1.21 -32.68
CA TYR A 462 -10.69 2.47 -33.28
C TYR A 462 -9.51 3.45 -33.42
N ASP A 463 -9.63 4.45 -34.30
CA ASP A 463 -8.60 5.48 -34.49
C ASP A 463 -9.14 6.88 -34.17
N GLU A 464 -8.62 7.50 -33.10
CA GLU A 464 -9.02 8.85 -32.72
C GLU A 464 -8.64 9.93 -33.77
N ARG A 465 -7.77 9.60 -34.75
CA ARG A 465 -7.45 10.50 -35.88
C ARG A 465 -8.58 10.64 -36.88
N ARG A 466 -9.60 9.80 -36.80
CA ARG A 466 -10.70 9.73 -37.76
C ARG A 466 -12.02 10.12 -37.11
N PRO A 467 -12.15 11.37 -36.61
CA PRO A 467 -13.36 11.82 -35.95
C PRO A 467 -14.48 12.05 -36.97
N VAL A 468 -15.69 11.69 -36.57
CA VAL A 468 -16.91 12.15 -37.26
C VAL A 468 -17.04 13.66 -37.05
N PRO A 469 -17.29 14.47 -38.10
CA PRO A 469 -17.48 15.92 -37.97
C PRO A 469 -18.62 16.29 -37.01
N GLU A 470 -18.44 17.33 -36.20
CA GLU A 470 -19.39 17.75 -35.16
C GLU A 470 -20.76 18.11 -35.73
N GLU A 471 -20.77 18.79 -36.88
CA GLU A 471 -21.96 19.15 -37.62
C GLU A 471 -22.76 17.94 -38.12
N ALA A 472 -22.15 16.76 -38.15
CA ALA A 472 -22.80 15.51 -38.51
C ALA A 472 -23.36 14.76 -37.29
N VAL A 473 -23.12 15.24 -36.07
CA VAL A 473 -23.50 14.57 -34.82
C VAL A 473 -24.62 15.34 -34.12
N TRP A 474 -25.64 14.60 -33.69
CA TRP A 474 -26.66 15.09 -32.76
C TRP A 474 -26.65 14.24 -31.51
N VAL A 475 -26.82 14.86 -30.35
CA VAL A 475 -26.86 14.18 -29.05
C VAL A 475 -28.15 14.53 -28.33
N GLY A 476 -28.80 13.53 -27.74
CA GLY A 476 -30.00 13.70 -26.93
C GLY A 476 -30.15 12.60 -25.88
N THR A 477 -31.12 12.76 -24.98
CA THR A 477 -31.54 11.68 -24.09
C THR A 477 -32.26 10.59 -24.87
N LEU A 478 -32.47 9.41 -24.24
CA LEU A 478 -33.20 8.31 -24.88
C LEU A 478 -34.67 8.64 -25.22
N ASP A 479 -35.24 9.67 -24.58
CA ASP A 479 -36.58 10.20 -24.83
C ASP A 479 -36.60 11.26 -25.94
N GLY A 480 -35.47 11.52 -26.59
CA GLY A 480 -35.35 12.45 -27.71
C GLY A 480 -35.18 13.92 -27.33
N VAL A 481 -34.99 14.21 -26.03
CA VAL A 481 -34.71 15.58 -25.59
C VAL A 481 -33.26 15.93 -25.95
N PRO A 482 -33.00 17.01 -26.72
CA PRO A 482 -31.64 17.42 -27.03
C PRO A 482 -30.85 17.71 -25.74
N VAL A 483 -29.62 17.21 -25.66
CA VAL A 483 -28.69 17.68 -24.61
C VAL A 483 -28.07 19.00 -25.05
N SER A 484 -27.49 19.77 -24.12
CA SER A 484 -26.96 21.10 -24.45
C SER A 484 -25.89 21.00 -25.54
N ALA A 485 -25.79 22.04 -26.39
CA ALA A 485 -24.73 22.14 -27.40
C ALA A 485 -23.31 22.08 -26.78
N GLY A 486 -23.20 22.33 -25.47
CA GLY A 486 -21.95 22.25 -24.71
C GLY A 486 -21.37 20.85 -24.57
N VAL A 487 -22.00 19.78 -25.06
CA VAL A 487 -21.38 18.44 -25.11
C VAL A 487 -20.66 18.16 -26.43
N LEU A 488 -20.66 19.12 -27.36
CA LEU A 488 -19.98 19.06 -28.66
C LEU A 488 -19.03 20.24 -28.88
N ASP A 489 -18.82 21.10 -27.88
CA ASP A 489 -18.09 22.37 -28.02
C ASP A 489 -16.58 22.25 -27.78
N ARG A 490 -16.08 21.03 -27.53
CA ARG A 490 -14.68 20.70 -27.29
C ARG A 490 -14.13 21.40 -26.07
N ASN A 491 -14.97 21.61 -25.05
CA ASN A 491 -14.57 22.28 -23.82
C ASN A 491 -14.94 21.47 -22.57
N ALA A 492 -13.95 20.88 -21.91
CA ALA A 492 -14.18 20.15 -20.67
C ALA A 492 -14.72 20.98 -19.48
N SER A 493 -14.91 22.31 -19.61
CA SER A 493 -15.58 23.13 -18.59
C SER A 493 -17.09 23.26 -18.79
N THR A 494 -17.61 22.93 -19.97
CA THR A 494 -19.05 22.89 -20.25
C THR A 494 -19.52 21.47 -20.01
N GLU A 495 -20.52 21.31 -19.15
CA GLU A 495 -21.00 19.99 -18.73
C GLU A 495 -22.53 19.96 -18.82
N TRP A 496 -23.05 18.96 -19.51
CA TRP A 496 -24.44 18.58 -19.38
C TRP A 496 -24.58 17.58 -18.24
N ARG A 497 -25.52 17.86 -17.32
CA ARG A 497 -25.88 16.95 -16.23
C ARG A 497 -27.29 16.40 -16.47
N SER A 498 -27.42 15.08 -16.43
CA SER A 498 -28.71 14.42 -16.53
C SER A 498 -29.62 14.87 -15.37
N PRO A 499 -30.79 15.49 -15.64
CA PRO A 499 -31.73 15.88 -14.60
C PRO A 499 -32.36 14.66 -13.89
N LEU A 500 -32.37 13.51 -14.56
CA LEU A 500 -32.89 12.23 -14.03
C LEU A 500 -31.79 11.40 -13.34
N GLY A 501 -30.53 11.87 -13.35
CA GLY A 501 -29.38 11.08 -12.94
C GLY A 501 -29.14 9.85 -13.82
N ILE A 502 -28.39 8.88 -13.28
CA ILE A 502 -28.29 7.53 -13.86
C ILE A 502 -29.38 6.68 -13.22
N GLY A 503 -30.34 6.24 -14.03
CA GLY A 503 -31.42 5.35 -13.64
C GLY A 503 -31.49 4.19 -14.63
N ARG A 504 -32.14 3.10 -14.21
CA ARG A 504 -32.36 1.95 -15.10
C ARG A 504 -33.17 2.39 -16.32
N GLY A 505 -32.62 2.16 -17.51
CA GLY A 505 -33.23 2.55 -18.77
C GLY A 505 -32.99 4.00 -19.17
N THR A 506 -32.22 4.79 -18.40
CA THR A 506 -31.80 6.15 -18.81
C THR A 506 -30.48 6.08 -19.59
N GLY A 507 -30.17 7.15 -20.32
CA GLY A 507 -28.97 7.17 -21.14
C GLY A 507 -28.95 8.27 -22.21
N ILE A 508 -28.09 8.09 -23.20
CA ILE A 508 -27.85 9.04 -24.29
C ILE A 508 -28.04 8.33 -25.63
N ALA A 509 -28.71 9.02 -26.56
CA ALA A 509 -28.75 8.67 -27.97
C ALA A 509 -27.86 9.64 -28.75
N VAL A 510 -26.95 9.08 -29.54
CA VAL A 510 -26.07 9.83 -30.45
C VAL A 510 -26.46 9.47 -31.88
N ARG A 511 -26.94 10.46 -32.65
CA ARG A 511 -27.36 10.29 -34.04
C ARG A 511 -26.36 10.92 -34.98
N VAL A 512 -26.24 10.34 -36.16
CA VAL A 512 -25.47 10.90 -37.26
C VAL A 512 -26.40 11.29 -38.42
N THR A 513 -26.13 12.42 -39.07
CA THR A 513 -26.97 12.94 -40.17
C THR A 513 -27.10 11.99 -41.35
N GLN A 514 -26.07 11.16 -41.58
CA GLN A 514 -26.06 10.11 -42.60
C GLN A 514 -25.52 8.81 -42.00
N PRO A 515 -26.17 7.65 -42.26
CA PRO A 515 -25.70 6.37 -41.76
C PRO A 515 -24.30 6.04 -42.27
N ARG A 516 -23.35 5.89 -41.34
CA ARG A 516 -21.92 5.67 -41.62
C ARG A 516 -21.33 4.61 -40.70
N ARG A 517 -20.16 4.07 -41.03
CA ARG A 517 -19.47 3.11 -40.16
C ARG A 517 -18.89 3.83 -38.96
N LEU A 518 -19.19 3.35 -37.76
CA LEU A 518 -18.69 3.90 -36.51
C LEU A 518 -17.82 2.86 -35.81
N SER A 519 -16.61 3.28 -35.43
CA SER A 519 -15.63 2.44 -34.74
C SER A 519 -15.74 2.58 -33.21
N ALA A 520 -16.06 3.76 -32.71
CA ALA A 520 -16.21 4.01 -31.27
C ALA A 520 -17.09 5.22 -30.94
N LEU A 521 -17.76 5.12 -29.80
CA LEU A 521 -18.36 6.23 -29.06
C LEU A 521 -17.52 6.49 -27.82
N VAL A 522 -17.07 7.73 -27.61
CA VAL A 522 -16.32 8.12 -26.41
C VAL A 522 -17.03 9.30 -25.73
N LEU A 523 -17.34 9.15 -24.45
CA LEU A 523 -17.95 10.20 -23.65
C LEU A 523 -16.92 10.79 -22.70
N GLY A 524 -16.77 12.10 -22.72
CA GLY A 524 -16.10 12.85 -21.66
C GLY A 524 -16.99 12.89 -20.43
N ILE A 525 -16.53 12.28 -19.32
CA ILE A 525 -17.29 12.14 -18.08
C ILE A 525 -16.53 12.72 -16.89
N ASP A 526 -17.26 12.99 -15.81
CA ASP A 526 -16.64 13.42 -14.56
C ASP A 526 -15.76 12.30 -13.96
N LEU A 527 -14.61 12.70 -13.41
CA LEU A 527 -13.69 11.81 -12.71
C LEU A 527 -14.27 11.33 -11.38
N SER A 528 -15.08 12.15 -10.71
CA SER A 528 -15.67 11.81 -9.42
C SER A 528 -16.93 12.66 -9.13
N PRO A 529 -18.13 12.05 -9.08
CA PRO A 529 -18.41 10.61 -9.12
C PRO A 529 -18.40 10.04 -10.56
N SER A 530 -17.74 8.88 -10.74
CA SER A 530 -17.61 8.28 -12.08
C SER A 530 -18.78 7.34 -12.41
N PRO A 531 -19.44 7.46 -13.58
CA PRO A 531 -20.48 6.54 -14.05
C PRO A 531 -19.93 5.16 -14.44
N LEU A 532 -18.61 4.98 -14.50
CA LEU A 532 -17.95 3.75 -14.97
C LEU A 532 -18.28 2.51 -14.14
N ALA A 533 -18.79 2.66 -12.91
CA ALA A 533 -19.19 1.52 -12.09
C ALA A 533 -20.61 1.00 -12.39
N VAL A 534 -21.42 1.76 -13.14
CA VAL A 534 -22.83 1.40 -13.41
C VAL A 534 -22.90 0.51 -14.65
N PRO A 535 -23.54 -0.66 -14.58
CA PRO A 535 -23.77 -1.50 -15.75
C PRO A 535 -24.47 -0.74 -16.87
N TRP A 536 -23.99 -0.90 -18.10
CA TRP A 536 -24.53 -0.24 -19.29
C TRP A 536 -24.48 -1.17 -20.50
N VAL A 537 -25.37 -0.93 -21.45
CA VAL A 537 -25.35 -1.55 -22.77
C VAL A 537 -25.36 -0.47 -23.84
N CYS A 538 -24.64 -0.73 -24.92
CA CYS A 538 -24.68 0.10 -26.11
C CYS A 538 -25.45 -0.64 -27.20
N THR A 539 -26.42 0.01 -27.82
CA THR A 539 -27.20 -0.55 -28.93
C THR A 539 -27.06 0.25 -30.21
N ILE A 540 -27.07 -0.47 -31.32
CA ILE A 540 -27.18 0.05 -32.69
C ILE A 540 -28.34 -0.71 -33.33
N ASP A 541 -29.33 0.01 -33.87
CA ASP A 541 -30.52 -0.58 -34.50
C ASP A 541 -31.24 -1.63 -33.62
N GLY A 542 -31.20 -1.43 -32.30
CA GLY A 542 -31.81 -2.34 -31.30
C GLY A 542 -30.96 -3.56 -30.92
N GLU A 543 -29.85 -3.83 -31.61
CA GLU A 543 -28.90 -4.89 -31.26
C GLU A 543 -27.90 -4.40 -30.21
N VAL A 544 -27.62 -5.21 -29.18
CA VAL A 544 -26.55 -4.89 -28.21
C VAL A 544 -25.18 -5.15 -28.83
N VAL A 545 -24.44 -4.08 -29.10
CA VAL A 545 -23.12 -4.14 -29.73
C VAL A 545 -21.96 -4.10 -28.73
N ALA A 546 -22.20 -3.53 -27.55
CA ALA A 546 -21.22 -3.51 -26.45
C ALA A 546 -21.93 -3.53 -25.09
N ARG A 547 -21.23 -4.03 -24.07
CA ARG A 547 -21.68 -4.06 -22.68
C ARG A 547 -20.55 -3.63 -21.76
N GLY A 548 -20.89 -2.99 -20.66
CA GLY A 548 -19.92 -2.68 -19.61
C GLY A 548 -20.54 -2.43 -18.24
N PRO A 549 -19.72 -2.04 -17.26
CA PRO A 549 -18.27 -1.96 -17.36
C PRO A 549 -17.63 -3.33 -17.55
N ALA A 550 -16.47 -3.36 -18.22
CA ALA A 550 -15.63 -4.55 -18.20
C ALA A 550 -15.15 -4.82 -16.78
N ARG A 551 -14.64 -6.03 -16.52
CA ARG A 551 -14.06 -6.36 -15.22
C ARG A 551 -12.98 -5.34 -14.84
N TYR A 552 -12.96 -4.93 -13.57
CA TYR A 552 -12.06 -3.90 -13.05
C TYR A 552 -12.24 -2.50 -13.69
N GLY A 553 -13.32 -2.28 -14.44
CA GLY A 553 -13.52 -1.04 -15.20
C GLY A 553 -12.51 -0.85 -16.34
N LEU A 554 -11.97 -1.94 -16.90
CA LEU A 554 -10.97 -1.88 -17.96
C LEU A 554 -11.55 -1.25 -19.23
N GLN A 555 -10.89 -0.23 -19.77
CA GLN A 555 -11.31 0.44 -21.00
C GLN A 555 -10.15 1.13 -21.72
N TRP A 556 -10.36 1.47 -22.97
CA TRP A 556 -9.37 2.17 -23.81
C TRP A 556 -9.30 3.66 -23.47
N VAL A 557 -8.14 4.15 -23.06
CA VAL A 557 -7.88 5.59 -22.85
C VAL A 557 -6.47 5.92 -23.33
N GLY A 558 -6.34 6.89 -24.25
CA GLY A 558 -5.03 7.28 -24.77
C GLY A 558 -4.30 6.13 -25.47
N GLY A 559 -5.05 5.24 -26.12
CA GLY A 559 -4.49 4.07 -26.81
C GLY A 559 -4.00 2.94 -25.91
N VAL A 560 -4.19 3.03 -24.59
CA VAL A 560 -3.79 2.00 -23.61
C VAL A 560 -5.04 1.51 -22.86
N PRO A 561 -5.16 0.20 -22.57
CA PRO A 561 -6.20 -0.30 -21.69
C PRO A 561 -5.88 0.12 -20.24
N ARG A 562 -6.81 0.82 -19.59
CA ARG A 562 -6.69 1.35 -18.22
C ARG A 562 -7.86 0.89 -17.37
N ALA A 563 -7.61 0.67 -16.09
CA ALA A 563 -8.61 0.26 -15.11
C ALA A 563 -9.00 1.42 -14.19
N GLY A 564 -10.09 1.26 -13.44
CA GLY A 564 -10.53 2.24 -12.46
C GLY A 564 -11.12 3.53 -13.06
N LYS A 565 -11.15 4.61 -12.26
CA LYS A 565 -11.74 5.89 -12.67
C LYS A 565 -10.93 6.57 -13.78
N GLN A 566 -11.61 6.94 -14.85
CA GLN A 566 -11.06 7.65 -16.00
C GLN A 566 -11.98 8.82 -16.36
N ALA A 567 -11.41 9.87 -16.97
CA ALA A 567 -12.15 11.06 -17.41
C ALA A 567 -12.99 10.81 -18.68
N VAL A 568 -12.94 9.58 -19.20
CA VAL A 568 -13.68 9.17 -20.40
C VAL A 568 -14.31 7.79 -20.19
N LEU A 569 -15.41 7.55 -20.89
CA LEU A 569 -15.99 6.24 -21.14
C LEU A 569 -15.85 5.93 -22.63
N ALA A 570 -15.02 4.93 -22.98
CA ALA A 570 -14.83 4.50 -24.36
C ALA A 570 -15.62 3.23 -24.69
N VAL A 571 -16.42 3.27 -25.75
CA VAL A 571 -17.29 2.18 -26.19
C VAL A 571 -16.95 1.82 -27.64
N PRO A 572 -16.19 0.73 -27.88
CA PRO A 572 -15.97 0.19 -29.21
C PRO A 572 -17.28 -0.27 -29.86
N LEU A 573 -17.46 0.03 -31.14
CA LEU A 573 -18.68 -0.24 -31.92
C LEU A 573 -18.47 -1.27 -33.04
N GLY A 574 -17.24 -1.71 -33.28
CA GLY A 574 -16.92 -2.79 -34.23
C GLY A 574 -17.12 -2.41 -35.70
N ASP A 575 -16.88 -1.14 -36.06
CA ASP A 575 -17.01 -0.60 -37.41
C ASP A 575 -18.37 -0.81 -38.10
N ARG A 576 -19.43 -0.87 -37.28
CA ARG A 576 -20.81 -1.10 -37.74
C ARG A 576 -21.39 0.16 -38.36
N ARG A 577 -22.16 0.00 -39.43
CA ARG A 577 -22.92 1.09 -40.04
C ARG A 577 -24.11 1.43 -39.14
N ALA A 578 -24.22 2.69 -38.73
CA ALA A 578 -25.27 3.13 -37.81
C ALA A 578 -25.75 4.55 -38.16
N ALA A 579 -27.04 4.79 -37.94
CA ALA A 579 -27.63 6.14 -37.91
C ALA A 579 -27.79 6.67 -36.48
N GLU A 580 -27.94 5.76 -35.51
CA GLU A 580 -28.10 6.05 -34.10
C GLU A 580 -27.32 5.02 -33.26
N VAL A 581 -26.68 5.52 -32.21
CA VAL A 581 -26.04 4.73 -31.15
C VAL A 581 -26.70 5.10 -29.83
N ARG A 582 -27.19 4.12 -29.07
CA ARG A 582 -27.83 4.36 -27.77
C ARG A 582 -27.00 3.74 -26.66
N LEU A 583 -26.53 4.54 -25.71
CA LEU A 583 -25.92 4.07 -24.48
C LEU A 583 -26.99 4.06 -23.38
N ILE A 584 -27.26 2.90 -22.78
CA ILE A 584 -28.36 2.68 -21.85
C ILE A 584 -27.82 2.10 -20.54
N PHE A 585 -27.98 2.85 -19.43
CA PHE A 585 -27.64 2.37 -18.10
C PHE A 585 -28.68 1.37 -17.60
N GLN A 586 -28.20 0.29 -16.97
CA GLN A 586 -29.03 -0.83 -16.54
C GLN A 586 -29.39 -0.76 -15.05
N ASP A 587 -28.70 0.08 -14.28
CA ASP A 587 -28.92 0.28 -12.84
C ASP A 587 -28.91 1.77 -12.48
N ALA A 588 -29.29 2.07 -11.23
CA ALA A 588 -29.16 3.41 -10.68
C ALA A 588 -27.69 3.73 -10.33
N GLY A 589 -27.31 4.99 -10.47
CA GLY A 589 -25.95 5.45 -10.23
C GLY A 589 -25.86 6.93 -9.86
N PRO A 590 -24.64 7.48 -9.75
CA PRO A 590 -24.45 8.91 -9.52
C PRO A 590 -25.04 9.74 -10.67
N PRO A 591 -25.22 11.06 -10.52
CA PRO A 591 -25.64 11.92 -11.62
C PRO A 591 -24.72 11.76 -12.84
N LEU A 592 -25.29 11.56 -14.03
CA LEU A 592 -24.52 11.48 -15.27
C LEU A 592 -24.10 12.89 -15.69
N GLY A 593 -22.82 13.19 -15.56
CA GLY A 593 -22.16 14.36 -16.13
C GLY A 593 -21.45 14.00 -17.42
N VAL A 594 -21.80 14.67 -18.52
CA VAL A 594 -21.09 14.55 -19.80
C VAL A 594 -20.61 15.93 -20.22
N TRP A 595 -19.29 16.08 -20.33
CA TRP A 595 -18.67 17.31 -20.81
C TRP A 595 -18.32 17.25 -22.30
N GLU A 596 -18.31 16.06 -22.93
CA GLU A 596 -18.05 15.96 -24.36
C GLU A 596 -18.51 14.62 -24.96
N VAL A 597 -18.83 14.60 -26.25
CA VAL A 597 -19.12 13.40 -27.04
C VAL A 597 -18.24 13.33 -28.27
N PHE A 598 -17.50 12.24 -28.41
CA PHE A 598 -16.70 11.93 -29.59
C PHE A 598 -17.26 10.70 -30.30
N LEU A 599 -17.32 10.78 -31.62
CA LEU A 599 -17.57 9.65 -32.50
C LEU A 599 -16.40 9.48 -33.45
N TYR A 600 -16.00 8.24 -33.67
CA TYR A 600 -14.92 7.87 -34.59
C TYR A 600 -15.45 6.89 -35.63
N GLY A 601 -14.95 6.98 -36.87
CA GLY A 601 -15.35 6.10 -37.96
C GLY A 601 -14.17 5.73 -38.86
N PRO A 602 -14.06 4.48 -39.34
CA PRO A 602 -12.92 4.05 -40.15
C PRO A 602 -12.86 4.77 -41.50
N ASP A 603 -14.02 5.20 -42.01
CA ASP A 603 -14.17 5.86 -43.32
C ASP A 603 -13.87 7.37 -43.27
N GLU A 604 -13.68 7.95 -42.08
CA GLU A 604 -13.40 9.38 -41.93
C GLU A 604 -11.95 9.71 -42.30
N ALA A 605 -11.72 10.95 -42.75
CA ALA A 605 -10.38 11.43 -43.09
C ALA A 605 -9.48 11.44 -41.85
N GLU A 606 -8.24 10.96 -42.02
CA GLU A 606 -7.24 11.01 -40.97
C GLU A 606 -6.78 12.46 -40.75
N ARG A 607 -6.84 12.93 -39.49
CA ARG A 607 -6.36 14.25 -39.10
C ARG A 607 -4.89 14.19 -38.64
N PRO A 608 -4.07 15.22 -38.96
CA PRO A 608 -2.68 15.28 -38.54
C PRO A 608 -2.51 15.28 -37.01
N ALA A 609 -1.44 14.67 -36.52
CA ALA A 609 -1.08 14.61 -35.10
C ALA A 609 -0.39 15.89 -34.58
N ALA A 610 -0.98 17.05 -34.82
CA ALA A 610 -0.38 18.37 -34.54
C ALA A 610 -0.16 18.68 -33.04
N GLY A 611 -0.90 18.02 -32.15
CA GLY A 611 -0.82 18.18 -30.69
C GLY A 611 0.12 17.18 -30.01
N SER A 612 0.66 16.20 -30.73
CA SER A 612 1.47 15.11 -30.17
C SER A 612 2.70 15.59 -29.40
N ALA A 613 3.47 16.53 -29.96
CA ALA A 613 4.66 17.09 -29.31
C ALA A 613 4.30 17.81 -28.00
N ALA A 614 3.20 18.55 -27.96
CA ALA A 614 2.74 19.22 -26.75
C ALA A 614 2.28 18.20 -25.69
N ALA A 615 1.60 17.13 -26.10
CA ALA A 615 1.20 16.05 -25.20
C ALA A 615 2.42 15.30 -24.62
N GLU A 616 3.42 14.98 -25.44
CA GLU A 616 4.67 14.34 -24.99
C GLU A 616 5.42 15.21 -23.98
N GLN A 617 5.57 16.51 -24.26
CA GLN A 617 6.13 17.46 -23.30
C GLN A 617 5.28 17.56 -22.03
N GLY A 618 3.95 17.52 -22.17
CA GLY A 618 3.02 17.52 -21.04
C GLY A 618 3.23 16.33 -20.10
N LEU A 619 3.47 15.14 -20.66
CA LEU A 619 3.81 13.93 -19.90
C LEU A 619 5.15 14.08 -19.17
N ASP A 620 6.19 14.60 -19.83
CA ASP A 620 7.48 14.80 -19.20
C ASP A 620 7.42 15.81 -18.05
N ARG A 621 6.61 16.87 -18.20
CA ARG A 621 6.34 17.83 -17.12
C ARG A 621 5.53 17.21 -15.97
N ALA A 622 4.57 16.34 -16.27
CA ALA A 622 3.84 15.59 -15.25
C ALA A 622 4.78 14.69 -14.44
N ARG A 623 5.72 13.99 -15.10
CA ARG A 623 6.76 13.19 -14.43
C ARG A 623 7.71 14.02 -13.57
N ALA A 624 8.03 15.24 -14.01
CA ALA A 624 8.75 16.23 -13.22
C ALA A 624 7.88 16.90 -12.12
N ARG A 625 6.62 16.47 -11.98
CA ARG A 625 5.62 17.00 -11.03
C ARG A 625 5.23 18.46 -11.25
N GLU A 626 5.50 19.00 -12.42
CA GLU A 626 5.11 20.34 -12.85
C GLU A 626 3.67 20.33 -13.41
N TRP A 627 2.70 19.91 -12.59
CA TRP A 627 1.32 19.62 -13.03
C TRP A 627 0.61 20.82 -13.67
N ALA A 628 0.88 22.04 -13.22
CA ALA A 628 0.31 23.24 -13.82
C ALA A 628 0.85 23.46 -15.25
N VAL A 629 2.14 23.22 -15.46
CA VAL A 629 2.79 23.31 -16.78
C VAL A 629 2.26 22.18 -17.68
N ALA A 630 2.18 20.96 -17.15
CA ALA A 630 1.60 19.82 -17.85
C ALA A 630 0.17 20.10 -18.31
N ALA A 631 -0.69 20.66 -17.45
CA ALA A 631 -2.04 21.06 -17.81
C ALA A 631 -2.06 22.13 -18.92
N GLY A 632 -1.15 23.10 -18.89
CA GLY A 632 -0.99 24.08 -19.97
C GLY A 632 -0.62 23.46 -21.32
N LEU A 633 0.29 22.48 -21.30
CA LEU A 633 0.73 21.73 -22.49
C LEU A 633 -0.36 20.81 -23.05
N TYR A 634 -1.09 20.10 -22.19
CA TYR A 634 -2.26 19.33 -22.63
C TYR A 634 -3.37 20.23 -23.17
N ALA A 635 -3.56 21.42 -22.62
CA ALA A 635 -4.49 22.39 -23.20
C ALA A 635 -4.05 22.86 -24.59
N ALA A 636 -2.74 22.99 -24.83
CA ALA A 636 -2.22 23.27 -26.17
C ALA A 636 -2.43 22.09 -27.13
N ALA A 637 -2.22 20.85 -26.67
CA ALA A 637 -2.52 19.65 -27.45
C ALA A 637 -4.01 19.55 -27.82
N VAL A 638 -4.91 19.83 -26.87
CA VAL A 638 -6.36 19.91 -27.12
C VAL A 638 -6.69 21.00 -28.14
N ARG A 639 -6.09 22.19 -28.06
CA ARG A 639 -6.33 23.25 -29.07
C ARG A 639 -5.87 22.83 -30.47
N ALA A 640 -4.77 22.09 -30.57
CA ALA A 640 -4.23 21.62 -31.84
C ALA A 640 -5.06 20.45 -32.43
N GLU A 641 -5.57 19.55 -31.57
CA GLU A 641 -6.37 18.40 -31.96
C GLU A 641 -7.61 18.26 -31.06
N PRO A 642 -8.63 19.13 -31.21
CA PRO A 642 -9.78 19.19 -30.29
C PRO A 642 -10.68 17.96 -30.33
N HIS A 643 -10.49 17.09 -31.33
CA HIS A 643 -11.24 15.86 -31.55
C HIS A 643 -10.61 14.62 -30.86
N ARG A 644 -9.47 14.77 -30.19
CA ARG A 644 -8.76 13.68 -29.50
C ARG A 644 -9.24 13.55 -28.06
N ALA A 645 -10.14 12.60 -27.81
CA ALA A 645 -10.64 12.33 -26.47
C ALA A 645 -9.51 12.08 -25.46
N SER A 646 -8.42 11.43 -25.90
CA SER A 646 -7.24 11.17 -25.08
C SER A 646 -6.54 12.42 -24.55
N TYR A 647 -6.44 13.49 -25.35
CA TYR A 647 -5.83 14.75 -24.91
C TYR A 647 -6.72 15.48 -23.91
N HIS A 648 -8.04 15.44 -24.10
CA HIS A 648 -8.98 15.98 -23.12
C HIS A 648 -8.92 15.22 -21.81
N ALA A 649 -8.90 13.88 -21.84
CA ALA A 649 -8.76 13.05 -20.65
C ALA A 649 -7.46 13.39 -19.88
N SER A 650 -6.36 13.58 -20.60
CA SER A 650 -5.06 13.98 -20.05
C SER A 650 -5.10 15.38 -19.44
N LEU A 651 -5.74 16.34 -20.10
CA LEU A 651 -5.95 17.69 -19.59
C LEU A 651 -6.78 17.70 -18.31
N VAL A 652 -7.91 16.99 -18.29
CA VAL A 652 -8.79 16.89 -17.11
C VAL A 652 -8.02 16.30 -15.93
N ARG A 653 -7.26 15.23 -16.14
CA ARG A 653 -6.41 14.61 -15.10
C ARG A 653 -5.30 15.55 -14.63
N ALA A 654 -4.59 16.21 -15.55
CA ALA A 654 -3.53 17.16 -15.21
C ALA A 654 -4.06 18.38 -14.44
N ARG A 655 -5.24 18.91 -14.81
CA ARG A 655 -5.93 19.99 -14.07
C ARG A 655 -6.38 19.52 -12.70
N TRP A 656 -6.95 18.33 -12.61
CA TRP A 656 -7.37 17.73 -11.34
C TRP A 656 -6.19 17.61 -10.37
N ARG A 657 -5.02 17.21 -10.88
CA ARG A 657 -3.75 17.17 -10.14
C ARG A 657 -3.20 18.54 -9.81
N ALA A 658 -3.20 19.49 -10.75
CA ALA A 658 -2.68 20.83 -10.53
C ALA A 658 -3.49 21.64 -9.49
N ALA A 659 -4.81 21.42 -9.44
CA ALA A 659 -5.69 22.03 -8.46
C ALA A 659 -5.58 21.41 -7.05
N ARG A 660 -4.96 20.23 -6.95
CA ARG A 660 -4.74 19.47 -5.72
C ARG A 660 -3.28 19.59 -5.28
N ARG A 661 -3.03 19.48 -3.98
CA ARG A 661 -1.84 20.04 -3.33
C ARG A 661 -0.59 19.25 -3.76
N GLN A 662 0.33 19.94 -4.43
CA GLN A 662 1.61 19.40 -4.93
C GLN A 662 2.55 18.84 -3.83
N TRP A 663 2.27 19.11 -2.56
CA TRP A 663 3.22 18.93 -1.46
C TRP A 663 3.02 17.65 -0.63
N LEU A 664 1.91 16.93 -0.82
CA LEU A 664 1.58 15.72 -0.06
C LEU A 664 1.22 14.57 -1.01
N ASP A 665 2.06 13.53 -0.98
CA ASP A 665 2.28 12.59 -2.08
C ASP A 665 1.20 11.50 -2.28
N VAL A 666 0.06 11.64 -1.61
CA VAL A 666 -0.97 10.60 -1.56
C VAL A 666 -2.21 11.01 -2.35
N GLU A 667 -2.15 12.05 -3.20
CA GLU A 667 -3.36 12.57 -3.87
C GLU A 667 -3.53 12.01 -5.31
N SER A 668 -3.64 10.70 -5.53
CA SER A 668 -4.23 10.20 -6.79
C SER A 668 -5.75 10.18 -6.72
N LEU A 669 -6.42 10.00 -7.85
CA LEU A 669 -7.83 9.65 -7.84
C LEU A 669 -8.03 8.37 -7.00
N ASP A 670 -9.08 8.35 -6.17
CA ASP A 670 -9.63 7.10 -5.63
C ASP A 670 -9.98 6.24 -6.84
N ASP A 671 -9.28 5.12 -7.01
CA ASP A 671 -9.39 4.25 -8.20
C ASP A 671 -10.73 3.50 -8.29
N GLY A 672 -11.63 3.73 -7.33
CA GLY A 672 -12.94 3.13 -7.15
C GLY A 672 -12.91 2.09 -6.03
N GLY A 673 -13.97 2.09 -5.23
CA GLY A 673 -14.07 1.30 -3.99
C GLY A 673 -14.15 -0.21 -4.22
N GLU A 674 -14.45 -0.95 -3.14
CA GLU A 674 -14.53 -2.41 -3.14
C GLU A 674 -15.33 -2.98 -4.32
N SER A 675 -16.37 -2.29 -4.80
CA SER A 675 -17.24 -2.71 -5.91
C SER A 675 -16.53 -2.92 -7.26
N LEU A 676 -15.36 -2.31 -7.50
CA LEU A 676 -14.55 -2.59 -8.69
C LEU A 676 -13.69 -3.85 -8.56
N VAL A 677 -13.41 -4.28 -7.33
CA VAL A 677 -12.55 -5.42 -7.01
C VAL A 677 -13.38 -6.66 -6.64
N SER A 678 -14.60 -6.46 -6.10
CA SER A 678 -15.52 -7.51 -5.67
C SER A 678 -16.53 -7.90 -6.77
N ARG A 679 -16.04 -8.45 -7.89
CA ARG A 679 -16.85 -9.26 -8.82
C ARG A 679 -16.07 -10.46 -9.38
#